data_AF-A2QJS2-F1
#
_entry.id   AF-A2QJS2-F1
#
_cell.length_a   1.000
_cell.length_b   1.000
_cell.length_c   1.000
_cell.angle_alpha   90.00
_cell.angle_beta   90.00
_cell.angle_gamma   90.00
#
_symmetry.space_group_name_H-M   'P 1'
#
loop_
_entity.id
_entity.type
_entity.pdbx_description
1 polymer ?
#
loop_
_entity_poly.entity_id
_entity_poly.type
_entity_poly.pdbx_seq_one_letter_code
_entity_poly.pdbx_strand_id
1 'polypeptide(L)'
;MAGSMSGLSSPLMPCDRSVSIPCRRYDADATLLLVGFVGAGKKTLGIIASVALRRRFIDFDAVFRQEVHLSPQEYIAQNGPARYRELELKLTRTLLDKCSTGCVITISGVGWSANRQQQVLLKKFAQNHPVVYVRRDRVDLQQFIMTTSPDKFNRIFEAGNEFFQSCSSFDFFNHTQEDKLTDYAGRPLPAYIKLKEAERVFLRFLHQVFGRAYHVLYSSDPFSPSHTYALQVPLTWLDCNPDLELSESGADAVTIVIDGGVGDNYNARFLERIAKHMATIRKHTRIPIFIEISQSDARRGELLEMLLRLAPDAVACPVDGCEFSRLKLAKGHTKIIATYQSTSLARDQSILPEIRSLLENSEEQGFDAFRVTIEPSFPGDLTNLTLQQRLGEVTDIPITVYHSGPLGRASICLNPILSPVVLPSLLDSPTGVTLASAQQALTSCYLLPKQIFTVFGQKVQNSLSPAMHNAAYAACGLPHAYNILCSDHFSDIHKLLNSAEHGGIAVTLPYKTDVLPLLDEVSPDAQDIHAVNTVVIEHRNSSTNSPSKVLKGYNTDYLGIRDCINKHLSPANAIRHGTTALVIGAGGMARAAIYACYQLGVRQICIYNRTVSNAQKLADYYTRWAERNNTHLKIEILRSSDDAWPEGFRQPTIIVACLPAPAGGQLKSPITMEVPEQWLRSTTGGVFIDVAYGMPQTKLRIGMNERASMGWVVVDGLVVLLEQGIAQYELFTRRPAPVHVMRGVLREYTNATLSRYTITLILNETATLMRTTTT
;
A
#
# COMPACT_ATOMS: atom_id res chain seq x y z
N MET A 1 65.65 -32.24 -11.73
CA MET A 1 65.85 -31.70 -10.36
C MET A 1 65.32 -30.28 -10.36
N ALA A 2 64.16 -30.11 -9.74
CA ALA A 2 63.47 -28.84 -9.59
C ALA A 2 64.02 -28.11 -8.35
N GLY A 3 64.26 -26.80 -8.47
CA GLY A 3 64.68 -25.93 -7.37
C GLY A 3 63.84 -24.66 -7.41
N SER A 4 63.02 -24.49 -6.37
CA SER A 4 62.09 -23.40 -6.13
C SER A 4 62.80 -22.06 -5.91
N MET A 5 62.36 -21.00 -6.59
CA MET A 5 62.63 -19.62 -6.19
C MET A 5 61.37 -18.99 -5.59
N SER A 6 61.52 -18.65 -4.32
CA SER A 6 60.61 -17.87 -3.47
C SER A 6 60.41 -16.44 -4.00
N GLY A 7 59.18 -16.10 -4.37
CA GLY A 7 58.74 -14.72 -4.62
C GLY A 7 58.09 -14.16 -3.36
N LEU A 8 58.69 -13.11 -2.81
CA LEU A 8 58.22 -12.38 -1.63
C LEU A 8 56.81 -11.82 -1.82
N SER A 9 55.91 -12.18 -0.90
CA SER A 9 54.61 -11.55 -0.67
C SER A 9 54.80 -10.11 -0.22
N SER A 10 54.36 -9.14 -1.01
CA SER A 10 54.19 -7.76 -0.58
C SER A 10 53.05 -7.68 0.45
N PRO A 11 53.22 -6.97 1.58
CA PRO A 11 52.17 -6.83 2.57
C PRO A 11 51.03 -5.99 2.00
N LEU A 12 49.81 -6.53 2.07
CA LEU A 12 48.56 -5.84 1.83
C LEU A 12 48.57 -4.51 2.60
N MET A 13 48.53 -3.40 1.87
CA MET A 13 48.36 -2.09 2.48
C MET A 13 47.02 -2.05 3.23
N PRO A 14 46.98 -1.51 4.46
CA PRO A 14 45.73 -1.33 5.18
C PRO A 14 44.86 -0.36 4.38
N CYS A 15 43.64 -0.79 4.03
CA CYS A 15 42.67 0.07 3.38
C CYS A 15 42.17 1.11 4.40
N ASP A 16 42.90 2.22 4.51
CA ASP A 16 42.51 3.35 5.32
C ASP A 16 41.37 4.11 4.62
N ARG A 17 40.13 3.67 4.88
CA ARG A 17 38.90 4.37 4.50
C ARG A 17 37.94 4.36 5.68
N SER A 18 38.15 5.31 6.58
CA SER A 18 37.15 5.82 7.52
C SER A 18 36.02 6.53 6.75
N VAL A 19 35.23 5.78 5.98
CA VAL A 19 33.94 6.26 5.47
C VAL A 19 32.98 6.23 6.64
N SER A 20 32.55 7.41 7.11
CA SER A 20 31.49 7.53 8.11
C SER A 20 30.22 6.84 7.59
N ILE A 21 29.85 5.71 8.19
CA ILE A 21 28.67 4.95 7.80
C ILE A 21 27.44 5.78 8.16
N PRO A 22 26.54 6.08 7.22
CA PRO A 22 25.37 6.89 7.50
C PRO A 22 24.40 6.12 8.40
N CYS A 23 24.10 6.67 9.59
CA CYS A 23 23.01 6.20 10.43
C CYS A 23 21.68 6.55 9.75
N ARG A 24 20.85 5.55 9.43
CA ARG A 24 19.54 5.76 8.80
C ARG A 24 18.38 5.78 9.80
N ARG A 25 18.67 6.14 11.05
CA ARG A 25 17.66 6.41 12.09
C ARG A 25 17.68 7.89 12.40
N TYR A 26 16.51 8.49 12.38
CA TYR A 26 16.36 9.93 12.55
C TYR A 26 15.28 10.22 13.58
N ASP A 27 15.39 11.36 14.25
CA ASP A 27 14.35 11.84 15.15
C ASP A 27 13.02 12.05 14.39
N ALA A 28 11.90 11.91 15.11
CA ALA A 28 10.57 12.02 14.53
C ALA A 28 10.28 13.40 13.91
N ASP A 29 10.98 14.44 14.35
CA ASP A 29 10.90 15.81 13.85
C ASP A 29 12.08 16.20 12.94
N ALA A 30 13.02 15.29 12.65
CA ALA A 30 14.20 15.56 11.82
C ALA A 30 13.80 16.08 10.43
N THR A 31 14.37 17.21 10.00
CA THR A 31 14.06 17.83 8.70
C THR A 31 14.29 16.90 7.51
N LEU A 32 13.35 16.86 6.56
CA LEU A 32 13.49 16.08 5.33
C LEU A 32 14.06 16.96 4.21
N LEU A 33 15.11 16.50 3.54
CA LEU A 33 15.71 17.20 2.41
C LEU A 33 15.56 16.40 1.12
N LEU A 34 14.96 17.00 0.08
CA LEU A 34 14.82 16.41 -1.25
C LEU A 34 15.81 17.03 -2.22
N VAL A 35 16.67 16.19 -2.80
CA VAL A 35 17.68 16.56 -3.81
C VAL A 35 17.46 15.79 -5.11
N GLY A 36 18.06 16.23 -6.21
CA GLY A 36 17.97 15.57 -7.52
C GLY A 36 17.85 16.54 -8.69
N PHE A 37 17.74 16.01 -9.90
CA PHE A 37 17.68 16.82 -11.13
C PHE A 37 16.44 17.73 -11.20
N VAL A 38 16.57 18.84 -11.92
CA VAL A 38 15.42 19.67 -12.31
C VAL A 38 14.44 18.81 -13.12
N GLY A 39 13.14 18.95 -12.86
CA GLY A 39 12.12 18.09 -13.48
C GLY A 39 11.90 16.75 -12.77
N ALA A 40 12.70 16.35 -11.78
CA ALA A 40 12.49 15.07 -11.07
C ALA A 40 11.20 15.01 -10.21
N GLY A 41 10.48 16.12 -10.03
CA GLY A 41 9.25 16.19 -9.24
C GLY A 41 9.44 16.56 -7.76
N LYS A 42 10.63 17.04 -7.38
CA LYS A 42 10.99 17.39 -5.99
C LYS A 42 10.00 18.31 -5.31
N LYS A 43 9.59 19.41 -5.95
CA LYS A 43 8.65 20.39 -5.39
C LYS A 43 7.31 19.74 -5.05
N THR A 44 6.77 18.96 -5.97
CA THR A 44 5.52 18.23 -5.80
C THR A 44 5.60 17.23 -4.64
N LEU A 45 6.65 16.40 -4.62
CA LEU A 45 6.88 15.45 -3.52
C LEU A 45 7.14 16.17 -2.18
N GLY A 46 7.81 17.32 -2.19
CA GLY A 46 8.06 18.14 -1.01
C GLY A 46 6.78 18.69 -0.40
N ILE A 47 5.83 19.13 -1.22
CA ILE A 47 4.50 19.54 -0.75
C ILE A 47 3.77 18.34 -0.15
N ILE A 48 3.76 17.19 -0.82
CA ILE A 48 3.15 15.95 -0.31
C ILE A 48 3.72 15.58 1.07
N ALA A 49 5.05 15.54 1.19
CA ALA A 49 5.73 15.26 2.46
C ALA A 49 5.38 16.28 3.54
N SER A 50 5.32 17.57 3.20
CA SER A 50 5.02 18.63 4.17
C SER A 50 3.63 18.46 4.79
N VAL A 51 2.64 18.09 3.99
CA VAL A 51 1.27 17.84 4.44
C VAL A 51 1.21 16.58 5.30
N ALA A 52 1.77 15.47 4.82
CA ALA A 52 1.70 14.18 5.51
C ALA A 52 2.50 14.13 6.81
N LEU A 53 3.67 14.80 6.84
CA LEU A 53 4.51 14.89 8.03
C LEU A 53 4.11 16.06 8.95
N ARG A 54 3.17 16.92 8.52
CA ARG A 54 2.77 18.17 9.21
C ARG A 54 3.95 19.09 9.50
N ARG A 55 4.75 19.33 8.46
CA ARG A 55 6.00 20.10 8.53
C ARG A 55 5.93 21.32 7.62
N ARG A 56 6.76 22.33 7.93
CA ARG A 56 6.86 23.52 7.10
C ARG A 56 7.58 23.19 5.78
N PHE A 57 6.92 23.47 4.66
CA PHE A 57 7.53 23.34 3.33
C PHE A 57 8.43 24.56 3.02
N ILE A 58 9.63 24.31 2.50
CA ILE A 58 10.57 25.34 2.08
C ILE A 58 11.16 25.00 0.72
N ASP A 59 10.87 25.86 -0.25
CA ASP A 59 11.40 25.78 -1.61
C ASP A 59 12.65 26.66 -1.74
N PHE A 60 13.82 26.06 -1.98
CA PHE A 60 15.08 26.80 -2.09
C PHE A 60 15.02 27.89 -3.16
N ASP A 61 14.35 27.64 -4.30
CA ASP A 61 14.24 28.64 -5.37
C ASP A 61 13.45 29.87 -4.93
N ALA A 62 12.48 29.69 -4.04
CA ALA A 62 11.72 30.79 -3.45
C ALA A 62 12.59 31.58 -2.45
N VAL A 63 13.37 30.89 -1.62
CA VAL A 63 14.33 31.51 -0.69
C VAL A 63 15.39 32.31 -1.46
N PHE A 64 15.94 31.74 -2.54
CA PHE A 64 16.92 32.42 -3.39
C PHE A 64 16.35 33.71 -3.98
N ARG A 65 15.13 33.66 -4.55
CA ARG A 65 14.45 34.85 -5.09
C ARG A 65 14.16 35.90 -4.03
N GLN A 66 13.83 35.48 -2.80
CA GLN A 66 13.56 36.41 -1.71
C GLN A 66 14.82 37.17 -1.29
N GLU A 67 15.98 36.49 -1.25
CA GLU A 67 17.25 37.06 -0.82
C GLU A 67 17.98 37.85 -1.93
N VAL A 68 17.83 37.43 -3.19
CA VAL A 68 18.60 37.95 -4.33
C VAL A 68 17.75 38.79 -5.30
N HIS A 69 16.42 38.73 -5.16
CA HIS A 69 15.44 39.37 -6.05
C HIS A 69 15.52 38.95 -7.54
N LEU A 70 16.26 37.88 -7.83
CA LEU A 70 16.40 37.27 -9.15
C LEU A 70 16.14 35.76 -9.05
N SER A 71 15.67 35.15 -10.14
CA SER A 71 15.67 33.69 -10.24
C SER A 71 17.10 33.15 -10.40
N PRO A 72 17.36 31.88 -10.04
CA PRO A 72 18.65 31.24 -10.29
C PRO A 72 19.13 31.38 -11.74
N GLN A 73 18.24 31.23 -12.72
CA GLN A 73 18.56 31.34 -14.14
C GLN A 73 18.97 32.76 -14.54
N GLU A 74 18.23 33.77 -14.10
CA GLU A 74 18.55 35.18 -14.35
C GLU A 74 19.87 35.57 -13.67
N TYR A 75 20.09 35.11 -12.43
CA TYR A 75 21.33 35.36 -11.72
C TYR A 75 22.55 34.74 -12.42
N ILE A 76 22.43 33.50 -12.91
CA ILE A 76 23.49 32.84 -13.69
C ILE A 76 23.76 33.59 -14.99
N ALA A 77 22.71 34.05 -15.69
CA ALA A 77 22.87 34.81 -16.93
C ALA A 77 23.59 36.15 -16.69
N GLN A 78 23.34 36.82 -15.56
CA GLN A 78 23.94 38.12 -15.23
C GLN A 78 25.34 38.01 -14.61
N ASN A 79 25.56 37.06 -13.69
CA ASN A 79 26.75 37.00 -12.84
C ASN A 79 27.66 35.81 -13.13
N GLY A 80 27.24 34.92 -14.02
CA GLY A 80 27.94 33.69 -14.36
C GLY A 80 27.74 32.55 -13.34
N PRO A 81 28.05 31.31 -13.75
CA PRO A 81 27.80 30.12 -12.94
C PRO A 81 28.72 30.00 -11.71
N ALA A 82 29.93 30.57 -11.73
CA ALA A 82 30.86 30.49 -10.61
C ALA A 82 30.33 31.26 -9.37
N ARG A 83 29.89 32.51 -9.57
CA ARG A 83 29.29 33.35 -8.53
C ARG A 83 27.98 32.77 -7.99
N TYR A 84 27.18 32.15 -8.87
CA TYR A 84 25.96 31.45 -8.45
C TYR A 84 26.29 30.33 -7.45
N ARG A 85 27.33 29.53 -7.69
CA ARG A 85 27.70 28.41 -6.79
C ARG A 85 28.14 28.86 -5.41
N GLU A 86 28.91 29.93 -5.31
CA GLU A 86 29.32 30.50 -4.01
C GLU A 86 28.11 30.96 -3.20
N LEU A 87 27.18 31.65 -3.87
CA LEU A 87 25.95 32.12 -3.26
C LEU A 87 25.01 30.97 -2.89
N GLU A 88 24.84 29.99 -3.78
CA GLU A 88 24.03 28.78 -3.55
C GLU A 88 24.55 28.01 -2.33
N LEU A 89 25.86 27.82 -2.19
CA LEU A 89 26.47 27.17 -1.03
C LEU A 89 26.20 27.95 0.26
N LYS A 90 26.39 29.28 0.24
CA LYS A 90 26.16 30.15 1.40
C LYS A 90 24.70 30.12 1.87
N LEU A 91 23.76 30.24 0.92
CA LEU A 91 22.32 30.18 1.20
C LEU A 91 21.90 28.79 1.66
N THR A 92 22.43 27.73 1.04
CA THR A 92 22.16 26.34 1.46
C THR A 92 22.60 26.12 2.90
N ARG A 93 23.81 26.54 3.27
CA ARG A 93 24.30 26.43 4.66
C ARG A 93 23.38 27.17 5.63
N THR A 94 23.08 28.43 5.34
CA THR A 94 22.20 29.26 6.17
C THR A 94 20.81 28.64 6.32
N LEU A 95 20.28 28.05 5.26
CA LEU A 95 18.97 27.41 5.27
C LEU A 95 18.97 26.14 6.14
N LEU A 96 19.96 25.27 5.96
CA LEU A 96 20.08 24.02 6.73
C LEU A 96 20.30 24.30 8.22
N ASP A 97 21.08 25.34 8.57
CA ASP A 97 21.31 25.75 9.97
C ASP A 97 20.03 26.30 10.61
N LYS A 98 19.21 27.06 9.87
CA LYS A 98 17.93 27.61 10.36
C LYS A 98 16.82 26.56 10.48
N CYS A 99 16.88 25.50 9.69
CA CYS A 99 15.79 24.53 9.54
C CYS A 99 16.19 23.16 10.10
N SER A 100 16.67 23.14 11.35
CA SER A 100 17.16 21.93 12.01
C SER A 100 16.05 20.93 12.36
N THR A 101 14.81 21.37 12.56
CA THR A 101 13.67 20.47 12.84
C THR A 101 12.39 20.91 12.14
N GLY A 102 11.45 19.98 11.97
CA GLY A 102 10.08 20.27 11.55
C GLY A 102 9.92 20.80 10.12
N CYS A 103 10.92 20.66 9.25
CA CYS A 103 10.89 21.19 7.90
C CYS A 103 10.91 20.10 6.81
N VAL A 104 10.43 20.46 5.63
CA VAL A 104 10.65 19.74 4.36
C VAL A 104 11.26 20.73 3.37
N ILE A 105 12.49 20.47 2.95
CA ILE A 105 13.26 21.36 2.09
C ILE A 105 13.43 20.72 0.72
N THR A 106 13.23 21.49 -0.34
CA THR A 106 13.62 21.08 -1.71
C THR A 106 14.73 21.97 -2.23
N ILE A 107 15.84 21.36 -2.63
CA ILE A 107 16.96 22.09 -3.27
C ILE A 107 16.94 21.78 -4.77
N SER A 108 16.61 22.78 -5.58
CA SER A 108 16.69 22.74 -7.04
C SER A 108 18.11 23.12 -7.50
N GLY A 109 19.11 22.37 -7.05
CA GLY A 109 20.49 22.62 -7.45
C GLY A 109 20.80 22.02 -8.82
N VAL A 110 21.66 22.69 -9.57
CA VAL A 110 22.28 22.16 -10.79
C VAL A 110 23.37 21.17 -10.36
N GLY A 111 22.95 19.98 -9.88
CA GLY A 111 23.81 19.00 -9.20
C GLY A 111 25.03 18.52 -9.98
N TRP A 112 25.01 18.61 -11.31
CA TRP A 112 26.17 18.30 -12.15
C TRP A 112 27.28 19.37 -12.10
N SER A 113 26.97 20.55 -11.55
CA SER A 113 27.90 21.67 -11.38
C SER A 113 28.27 21.92 -9.91
N ALA A 114 27.84 21.03 -9.02
CA ALA A 114 27.93 21.20 -7.58
C ALA A 114 29.37 21.08 -7.06
N ASN A 115 29.69 21.88 -6.06
CA ASN A 115 31.02 21.98 -5.46
C ASN A 115 31.22 20.86 -4.42
N ARG A 116 32.45 20.35 -4.28
CA ARG A 116 32.87 19.43 -3.20
C ARG A 116 32.46 19.94 -1.81
N GLN A 117 32.47 21.26 -1.60
CA GLN A 117 32.00 21.86 -0.33
C GLN A 117 30.50 21.63 -0.07
N GLN A 118 29.66 21.65 -1.11
CA GLN A 118 28.23 21.38 -1.01
C GLN A 118 27.99 19.89 -0.72
N GLN A 119 28.76 19.01 -1.37
CA GLN A 119 28.73 17.57 -1.09
C GLN A 119 29.03 17.29 0.39
N VAL A 120 30.08 17.90 0.95
CA VAL A 120 30.45 17.76 2.37
C VAL A 120 29.36 18.30 3.29
N LEU A 121 28.77 19.46 2.96
CA LEU A 121 27.67 20.05 3.72
C LEU A 121 26.46 19.11 3.78
N LEU A 122 26.03 18.57 2.64
CA LEU A 122 24.89 17.67 2.55
C LEU A 122 25.17 16.33 3.23
N LYS A 123 26.39 15.78 3.09
CA LYS A 123 26.82 14.58 3.83
C LYS A 123 26.76 14.78 5.35
N LYS A 124 27.20 15.94 5.85
CA LYS A 124 27.11 16.27 7.28
C LYS A 124 25.65 16.37 7.72
N PHE A 125 24.80 17.03 6.93
CA PHE A 125 23.37 17.11 7.22
C PHE A 125 22.70 15.72 7.25
N ALA A 126 23.09 14.84 6.33
CA ALA A 126 22.60 13.47 6.19
C ALA A 126 22.84 12.57 7.42
N GLN A 127 23.75 12.98 8.33
CA GLN A 127 24.02 12.23 9.57
C GLN A 127 22.86 12.31 10.57
N ASN A 128 22.14 13.44 10.60
CA ASN A 128 21.05 13.70 11.56
C ASN A 128 19.69 13.87 10.88
N HIS A 129 19.67 13.98 9.55
CA HIS A 129 18.47 14.28 8.79
C HIS A 129 18.38 13.44 7.52
N PRO A 130 17.20 12.94 7.15
CA PRO A 130 17.04 12.17 5.92
C PRO A 130 17.23 13.06 4.69
N VAL A 131 18.21 12.71 3.86
CA VAL A 131 18.42 13.30 2.53
C VAL A 131 18.00 12.28 1.46
N VAL A 132 16.95 12.60 0.71
CA VAL A 132 16.37 11.73 -0.31
C VAL A 132 16.75 12.22 -1.69
N TYR A 133 17.45 11.39 -2.45
CA TYR A 133 17.66 11.62 -3.87
C TYR A 133 16.43 11.16 -4.67
N VAL A 134 15.72 12.12 -5.25
CA VAL A 134 14.57 11.88 -6.14
C VAL A 134 15.09 11.61 -7.56
N ARG A 135 14.97 10.36 -7.98
CA ARG A 135 15.30 9.88 -9.33
C ARG A 135 14.09 9.97 -10.25
N ARG A 136 14.35 10.04 -11.55
CA ARG A 136 13.34 9.99 -12.62
C ARG A 136 14.00 9.41 -13.88
N ASP A 137 13.18 8.88 -14.79
CA ASP A 137 13.67 8.30 -16.04
C ASP A 137 14.46 9.33 -16.86
N ARG A 138 15.50 8.85 -17.55
CA ARG A 138 16.42 9.67 -18.34
C ARG A 138 15.69 10.41 -19.45
N VAL A 139 14.76 9.73 -20.12
CA VAL A 139 13.99 10.29 -21.24
C VAL A 139 13.15 11.48 -20.77
N ASP A 140 12.56 11.37 -19.58
CA ASP A 140 11.74 12.44 -19.01
C ASP A 140 12.58 13.64 -18.59
N LEU A 141 13.78 13.40 -18.03
CA LEU A 141 14.67 14.47 -17.58
C LEU A 141 15.31 15.24 -18.74
N GLN A 142 15.51 14.58 -19.89
CA GLN A 142 16.08 15.21 -21.09
C GLN A 142 15.26 16.41 -21.56
N GLN A 143 13.95 16.38 -21.40
CA GLN A 143 13.06 17.49 -21.78
C GLN A 143 13.26 18.75 -20.91
N PHE A 144 13.71 18.58 -19.66
CA PHE A 144 13.92 19.67 -18.73
C PHE A 144 15.36 20.18 -18.72
N ILE A 145 16.31 19.37 -19.19
CA ILE A 145 17.72 19.73 -19.27
C ILE A 145 18.01 20.21 -20.70
N MET A 146 17.99 21.53 -20.88
CA MET A 146 18.23 22.21 -22.16
C MET A 146 19.67 22.01 -22.68
N THR A 147 19.96 20.85 -23.25
CA THR A 147 21.23 20.57 -23.94
C THR A 147 20.97 20.12 -25.38
N THR A 148 21.68 20.72 -26.33
CA THR A 148 21.57 20.44 -27.78
C THR A 148 22.20 19.12 -28.22
N SER A 149 22.91 18.39 -27.34
CA SER A 149 23.64 17.15 -27.64
C SER A 149 23.29 16.04 -26.62
N PRO A 150 22.91 14.82 -27.09
CA PRO A 150 22.69 13.65 -26.23
C PRO A 150 23.91 13.25 -25.38
N ASP A 151 25.12 13.33 -25.94
CA ASP A 151 26.35 12.98 -25.21
C ASP A 151 26.64 13.93 -24.05
N LYS A 152 26.37 15.22 -24.25
CA LYS A 152 26.51 16.23 -23.20
C LYS A 152 25.52 15.98 -22.06
N PHE A 153 24.28 15.60 -22.38
CA PHE A 153 23.28 15.20 -21.40
C PHE A 153 23.75 13.98 -20.60
N ASN A 154 24.24 12.94 -21.26
CA ASN A 154 24.70 11.71 -20.60
C ASN A 154 25.82 11.99 -19.59
N ARG A 155 26.83 12.78 -19.95
CA ARG A 155 27.92 13.16 -19.03
C ARG A 155 27.40 13.94 -17.82
N ILE A 156 26.47 14.87 -18.05
CA ILE A 156 25.82 15.66 -16.99
C ILE A 156 25.01 14.74 -16.05
N PHE A 157 24.28 13.79 -16.63
CA PHE A 157 23.45 12.85 -15.90
C PHE A 157 24.30 11.90 -15.03
N GLU A 158 25.38 11.35 -15.58
CA GLU A 158 26.29 10.47 -14.85
C GLU A 158 27.00 11.22 -13.69
N ALA A 159 27.58 12.40 -13.96
CA ALA A 159 28.23 13.20 -12.93
C ALA A 159 27.24 13.67 -11.82
N GLY A 160 26.02 14.06 -12.20
CA GLY A 160 25.00 14.45 -11.24
C GLY A 160 24.51 13.27 -10.38
N ASN A 161 24.36 12.08 -10.97
CA ASN A 161 24.03 10.87 -10.21
C ASN A 161 25.08 10.54 -9.15
N GLU A 162 26.36 10.57 -9.52
CA GLU A 162 27.45 10.31 -8.59
C GLU A 162 27.43 11.35 -7.44
N PHE A 163 27.24 12.62 -7.77
CA PHE A 163 27.11 13.69 -6.78
C PHE A 163 25.95 13.42 -5.80
N PHE A 164 24.72 13.25 -6.30
CA PHE A 164 23.55 13.09 -5.43
C PHE A 164 23.61 11.81 -4.62
N GLN A 165 24.06 10.69 -5.19
CA GLN A 165 24.24 9.43 -4.48
C GLN A 165 25.21 9.59 -3.31
N SER A 166 26.32 10.28 -3.55
CA SER A 166 27.34 10.46 -2.53
C SER A 166 26.86 11.26 -1.31
N CYS A 167 25.85 12.11 -1.44
CA CYS A 167 25.41 13.01 -0.37
C CYS A 167 23.98 12.76 0.15
N SER A 168 23.34 11.67 -0.30
CA SER A 168 22.00 11.29 0.13
C SER A 168 22.02 10.02 0.97
N SER A 169 21.04 9.89 1.85
CA SER A 169 20.85 8.69 2.68
C SER A 169 19.94 7.66 2.02
N PHE A 170 19.02 8.12 1.16
CA PHE A 170 18.03 7.30 0.47
C PHE A 170 17.85 7.70 -1.00
N ASP A 171 17.30 6.77 -1.78
CA ASP A 171 16.91 6.94 -3.17
C ASP A 171 15.41 6.64 -3.32
N PHE A 172 14.70 7.56 -3.95
CA PHE A 172 13.30 7.39 -4.32
C PHE A 172 13.14 7.58 -5.83
N PHE A 173 12.62 6.57 -6.51
CA PHE A 173 12.34 6.67 -7.95
C PHE A 173 10.91 7.18 -8.18
N ASN A 174 10.80 8.34 -8.81
CA ASN A 174 9.53 8.97 -9.14
C ASN A 174 9.12 8.59 -10.57
N HIS A 175 8.12 7.72 -10.69
CA HIS A 175 7.59 7.27 -11.98
C HIS A 175 6.82 8.39 -12.70
N THR A 176 7.02 8.49 -14.02
CA THR A 176 6.15 9.27 -14.89
C THR A 176 4.92 8.43 -15.23
N GLN A 177 3.72 8.95 -14.96
CA GLN A 177 2.48 8.20 -15.19
C GLN A 177 1.96 8.37 -16.61
N GLU A 178 1.85 7.24 -17.30
CA GLU A 178 1.19 7.12 -18.61
C GLU A 178 -0.29 7.55 -18.55
N ASP A 179 -0.84 7.96 -19.69
CA ASP A 179 -2.21 8.48 -19.84
C ASP A 179 -3.33 7.41 -19.83
N LYS A 180 -3.03 6.15 -19.49
CA LYS A 180 -3.92 5.00 -19.73
C LYS A 180 -4.81 4.56 -18.55
N LEU A 181 -4.87 5.31 -17.44
CA LEU A 181 -5.69 4.91 -16.30
C LEU A 181 -7.19 5.11 -16.61
N THR A 182 -8.02 4.09 -16.40
CA THR A 182 -9.47 4.12 -16.64
C THR A 182 -10.28 3.69 -15.41
N ASP A 183 -11.53 4.14 -15.31
CA ASP A 183 -12.49 3.67 -14.29
C ASP A 183 -13.07 2.29 -14.65
N TYR A 184 -13.97 1.76 -13.80
CA TYR A 184 -14.64 0.46 -14.02
C TYR A 184 -15.50 0.41 -15.29
N ALA A 185 -15.86 1.56 -15.87
CA ALA A 185 -16.60 1.69 -17.11
C ALA A 185 -15.67 2.00 -18.31
N GLY A 186 -14.35 1.97 -18.13
CA GLY A 186 -13.36 2.22 -19.18
C GLY A 186 -13.15 3.70 -19.51
N ARG A 187 -13.62 4.64 -18.69
CA ARG A 187 -13.44 6.09 -18.91
C ARG A 187 -12.09 6.56 -18.37
N PRO A 188 -11.36 7.45 -19.06
CA PRO A 188 -10.07 7.94 -18.60
C PRO A 188 -10.16 8.68 -17.26
N LEU A 189 -9.23 8.38 -16.36
CA LEU A 189 -9.15 8.99 -15.04
C LEU A 189 -8.55 10.40 -15.11
N PRO A 190 -9.07 11.38 -14.35
CA PRO A 190 -8.52 12.73 -14.32
C PRO A 190 -7.06 12.83 -13.88
N ALA A 191 -6.35 13.85 -14.38
CA ALA A 191 -4.92 14.06 -14.17
C ALA A 191 -4.46 14.18 -12.70
N TYR A 192 -5.34 14.55 -11.75
CA TYR A 192 -4.96 14.60 -10.32
C TYR A 192 -4.92 13.20 -9.66
N ILE A 193 -5.57 12.17 -10.24
CA ILE A 193 -5.49 10.79 -9.72
C ILE A 193 -4.06 10.25 -9.86
N LYS A 194 -3.37 10.67 -10.91
CA LYS A 194 -1.93 10.45 -11.09
C LYS A 194 -1.14 10.95 -9.87
N LEU A 195 -1.40 12.18 -9.44
CA LEU A 195 -0.74 12.76 -8.26
C LEU A 195 -1.06 11.97 -6.97
N LYS A 196 -2.25 11.40 -6.84
CA LYS A 196 -2.64 10.57 -5.69
C LYS A 196 -1.91 9.24 -5.62
N GLU A 197 -1.68 8.60 -6.75
CA GLU A 197 -0.83 7.40 -6.81
C GLU A 197 0.62 7.73 -6.41
N ALA A 198 1.20 8.82 -6.91
CA ALA A 198 2.54 9.26 -6.53
C ALA A 198 2.63 9.59 -5.02
N GLU A 199 1.60 10.25 -4.48
CA GLU A 199 1.44 10.48 -3.05
C GLU A 199 1.47 9.16 -2.27
N ARG A 200 0.62 8.19 -2.60
CA ARG A 200 0.57 6.89 -1.91
C ARG A 200 1.93 6.18 -1.87
N VAL A 201 2.61 6.09 -3.02
CA VAL A 201 3.91 5.39 -3.12
C VAL A 201 4.98 6.11 -2.32
N PHE A 202 5.01 7.45 -2.38
CA PHE A 202 5.98 8.25 -1.66
C PHE A 202 5.75 8.24 -0.14
N LEU A 203 4.49 8.30 0.31
CA LEU A 203 4.17 8.20 1.73
C LEU A 203 4.55 6.83 2.31
N ARG A 204 4.34 5.74 1.57
CA ARG A 204 4.81 4.41 1.99
C ARG A 204 6.33 4.35 2.14
N PHE A 205 7.07 4.99 1.24
CA PHE A 205 8.53 5.14 1.38
C PHE A 205 8.90 5.98 2.61
N LEU A 206 8.24 7.11 2.85
CA LEU A 206 8.51 7.98 4.00
C LEU A 206 8.16 7.30 5.34
N HIS A 207 7.12 6.46 5.38
CA HIS A 207 6.80 5.65 6.54
C HIS A 207 7.99 4.77 6.94
N GLN A 208 8.63 4.12 5.96
CA GLN A 208 9.83 3.33 6.22
C GLN A 208 11.04 4.19 6.63
N VAL A 209 11.21 5.37 6.03
CA VAL A 209 12.29 6.31 6.40
C VAL A 209 12.18 6.79 7.85
N PHE A 210 10.96 7.01 8.36
CA PHE A 210 10.70 7.49 9.73
C PHE A 210 10.22 6.39 10.69
N GLY A 211 10.35 5.12 10.33
CA GLY A 211 10.02 3.99 11.22
C GLY A 211 8.54 3.86 11.58
N ARG A 212 7.64 4.39 10.75
CA ARG A 212 6.20 4.17 10.90
C ARG A 212 5.86 2.84 10.26
N ALA A 213 5.59 1.85 11.10
CA ALA A 213 5.25 0.51 10.63
C ALA A 213 3.98 0.57 9.74
N TYR A 214 4.10 0.05 8.52
CA TYR A 214 2.99 -0.07 7.60
C TYR A 214 2.55 -1.53 7.57
N HIS A 215 1.36 -1.80 8.09
CA HIS A 215 0.75 -3.12 8.10
C HIS A 215 -0.54 -3.12 7.31
N VAL A 216 -0.80 -4.24 6.63
CA VAL A 216 -2.14 -4.52 6.12
C VAL A 216 -3.03 -4.76 7.33
N LEU A 217 -4.07 -3.92 7.49
CA LEU A 217 -4.82 -3.70 8.73
C LEU A 217 -5.23 -4.97 9.49
N TYR A 218 -5.68 -6.00 8.78
CA TYR A 218 -6.24 -7.21 9.38
C TYR A 218 -5.49 -8.50 9.04
N SER A 219 -4.37 -8.39 8.31
CA SER A 219 -3.52 -9.53 7.98
C SER A 219 -2.53 -9.84 9.09
N SER A 220 -2.12 -11.09 9.19
CA SER A 220 -1.06 -11.53 10.11
C SER A 220 0.27 -10.82 9.81
N ASP A 221 1.11 -10.65 10.84
CA ASP A 221 2.50 -10.24 10.62
C ASP A 221 3.19 -11.29 9.74
N PRO A 222 3.85 -10.91 8.63
CA PRO A 222 4.59 -11.84 7.79
C PRO A 222 5.59 -12.71 8.56
N PHE A 223 6.11 -12.24 9.69
CA PHE A 223 7.06 -12.99 10.53
C PHE A 223 6.40 -13.90 11.58
N SER A 224 5.07 -13.91 11.68
CA SER A 224 4.34 -14.78 12.61
C SER A 224 4.22 -16.21 12.09
N PRO A 225 4.15 -17.24 12.97
CA PRO A 225 3.98 -18.65 12.60
C PRO A 225 2.54 -18.99 12.19
N SER A 226 2.00 -18.24 11.21
CA SER A 226 0.61 -18.34 10.74
C SER A 226 0.50 -18.94 9.33
N HIS A 227 1.52 -19.67 8.87
CA HIS A 227 1.72 -20.06 7.47
C HIS A 227 1.71 -18.84 6.55
N THR A 228 2.72 -17.98 6.69
CA THR A 228 2.91 -16.79 5.86
C THR A 228 3.80 -17.09 4.66
N TYR A 229 3.64 -16.33 3.57
CA TYR A 229 4.31 -16.57 2.30
C TYR A 229 4.97 -15.31 1.72
N ALA A 230 6.13 -15.51 1.10
CA ALA A 230 6.86 -14.47 0.40
C ALA A 230 6.91 -14.80 -1.11
N LEU A 231 6.25 -13.98 -1.93
CA LEU A 231 6.25 -14.12 -3.38
C LEU A 231 7.62 -13.78 -3.95
N GLN A 232 8.31 -14.76 -4.51
CA GLN A 232 9.63 -14.62 -5.11
C GLN A 232 9.50 -14.08 -6.53
N VAL A 233 10.11 -12.93 -6.77
CA VAL A 233 10.08 -12.22 -8.05
C VAL A 233 11.52 -11.93 -8.49
N PRO A 234 12.06 -12.69 -9.45
CA PRO A 234 13.40 -12.45 -9.98
C PRO A 234 13.54 -11.06 -10.59
N LEU A 235 14.72 -10.44 -10.43
CA LEU A 235 15.01 -9.13 -11.00
C LEU A 235 14.95 -9.18 -12.54
N THR A 236 15.44 -10.28 -13.13
CA THR A 236 15.35 -10.55 -14.57
C THR A 236 13.92 -10.59 -15.10
N TRP A 237 12.98 -11.16 -14.33
CA TRP A 237 11.57 -11.17 -14.70
C TRP A 237 10.95 -9.78 -14.71
N LEU A 238 11.35 -8.92 -13.76
CA LEU A 238 10.89 -7.53 -13.70
C LEU A 238 11.37 -6.70 -14.90
N ASP A 239 12.56 -7.00 -15.45
CA ASP A 239 13.07 -6.32 -16.65
C ASP A 239 12.22 -6.57 -17.89
N CYS A 240 11.46 -7.67 -17.93
CA CYS A 240 10.55 -7.99 -19.03
C CYS A 240 9.24 -7.17 -19.02
N ASN A 241 9.06 -6.22 -18.09
CA ASN A 241 7.83 -5.45 -17.88
C ASN A 241 6.57 -6.33 -17.79
N PRO A 242 6.51 -7.24 -16.81
CA PRO A 242 5.40 -8.17 -16.67
C PRO A 242 4.14 -7.50 -16.14
N ASP A 243 3.02 -8.23 -16.16
CA ASP A 243 1.80 -7.80 -15.47
C ASP A 243 1.99 -7.85 -13.95
N LEU A 244 2.11 -6.66 -13.36
CA LEU A 244 2.36 -6.49 -11.94
C LEU A 244 1.10 -6.54 -11.09
N GLU A 245 -0.11 -6.57 -11.67
CA GLU A 245 -1.32 -6.84 -10.90
C GLU A 245 -1.24 -8.24 -10.24
N LEU A 246 -0.54 -9.18 -10.88
CA LEU A 246 -0.26 -10.52 -10.36
C LEU A 246 0.57 -10.51 -9.05
N SER A 247 1.27 -9.42 -8.74
CA SER A 247 2.00 -9.28 -7.47
C SER A 247 1.08 -9.15 -6.26
N GLU A 248 -0.21 -8.79 -6.47
CA GLU A 248 -1.26 -8.88 -5.45
C GLU A 248 -1.89 -10.29 -5.42
N SER A 249 -1.06 -11.32 -5.32
CA SER A 249 -1.50 -12.74 -5.36
C SER A 249 -2.17 -13.24 -4.07
N GLY A 250 -2.13 -12.43 -2.99
CA GLY A 250 -2.55 -12.81 -1.65
C GLY A 250 -1.42 -13.32 -0.74
N ALA A 251 -0.17 -13.26 -1.21
CA ALA A 251 1.02 -13.50 -0.38
C ALA A 251 1.20 -12.39 0.68
N ASP A 252 1.98 -12.67 1.72
CA ASP A 252 2.20 -11.77 2.87
C ASP A 252 3.36 -10.78 2.65
N ALA A 253 4.28 -11.11 1.74
CA ALA A 253 5.34 -10.21 1.27
C ALA A 253 5.69 -10.48 -0.21
N VAL A 254 6.33 -9.51 -0.87
CA VAL A 254 6.99 -9.71 -2.17
C VAL A 254 8.50 -9.63 -1.97
N THR A 255 9.25 -10.60 -2.46
CA THR A 255 10.72 -10.61 -2.43
C THR A 255 11.27 -10.39 -3.83
N ILE A 256 12.02 -9.29 -4.01
CA ILE A 256 12.83 -9.08 -5.22
C ILE A 256 14.09 -9.91 -5.07
N VAL A 257 14.24 -10.93 -5.91
CA VAL A 257 15.39 -11.84 -5.89
C VAL A 257 16.45 -11.34 -6.85
N ILE A 258 17.64 -11.01 -6.34
CA ILE A 258 18.79 -10.64 -7.16
C ILE A 258 19.50 -11.93 -7.59
N ASP A 259 19.06 -12.45 -8.73
CA ASP A 259 19.61 -13.61 -9.43
C ASP A 259 20.89 -13.20 -10.18
N GLY A 260 22.05 -13.39 -9.55
CA GLY A 260 23.35 -12.94 -10.06
C GLY A 260 23.63 -13.32 -11.52
N GLY A 261 23.58 -12.33 -12.41
CA GLY A 261 24.09 -12.45 -13.77
C GLY A 261 25.60 -12.19 -13.82
N VAL A 262 26.34 -13.03 -14.54
CA VAL A 262 27.78 -12.88 -14.80
C VAL A 262 28.02 -11.55 -15.53
N GLY A 263 28.61 -10.56 -14.85
CA GLY A 263 29.06 -9.30 -15.46
C GLY A 263 28.39 -8.01 -14.97
N ASP A 264 27.44 -8.08 -14.02
CA ASP A 264 26.87 -6.87 -13.40
C ASP A 264 27.92 -6.19 -12.50
N ASN A 265 28.66 -5.24 -13.06
CA ASN A 265 29.33 -4.24 -12.24
C ASN A 265 28.23 -3.53 -11.42
N TYR A 266 28.15 -3.78 -10.10
CA TYR A 266 27.25 -3.08 -9.17
C TYR A 266 27.57 -1.58 -9.15
N ASN A 267 27.06 -0.89 -10.15
CA ASN A 267 27.36 0.50 -10.44
C ASN A 267 26.09 1.33 -10.34
N ALA A 268 26.21 2.62 -10.64
CA ALA A 268 25.09 3.55 -10.60
C ALA A 268 23.89 3.12 -11.48
N ARG A 269 24.11 2.35 -12.56
CA ARG A 269 23.05 1.85 -13.45
C ARG A 269 22.28 0.70 -12.80
N PHE A 270 22.96 -0.18 -12.08
CA PHE A 270 22.30 -1.23 -11.31
C PHE A 270 21.35 -0.62 -10.26
N LEU A 271 21.83 0.37 -9.49
CA LEU A 271 21.01 1.06 -8.50
C LEU A 271 19.79 1.77 -9.14
N GLU A 272 19.98 2.37 -10.31
CA GLU A 272 18.88 2.98 -11.07
C GLU A 272 17.82 1.94 -11.48
N ARG A 273 18.24 0.79 -12.02
CA ARG A 273 17.37 -0.33 -12.41
C ARG A 273 16.57 -0.86 -11.23
N ILE A 274 17.22 -1.19 -10.11
CA ILE A 274 16.53 -1.73 -8.93
C ILE A 274 15.68 -0.67 -8.21
N ALA A 275 16.10 0.61 -8.18
CA ALA A 275 15.26 1.69 -7.66
C ALA A 275 13.97 1.86 -8.46
N LYS A 276 14.05 1.74 -9.79
CA LYS A 276 12.88 1.78 -10.69
C LYS A 276 11.94 0.61 -10.36
N HIS A 277 12.44 -0.62 -10.32
CA HIS A 277 11.65 -1.81 -10.00
C HIS A 277 11.04 -1.78 -8.60
N MET A 278 11.79 -1.33 -7.58
CA MET A 278 11.27 -1.12 -6.23
C MET A 278 10.08 -0.16 -6.22
N ALA A 279 10.18 0.97 -6.93
CA ALA A 279 9.09 1.91 -7.05
C ALA A 279 7.89 1.33 -7.83
N THR A 280 8.16 0.51 -8.87
CA THR A 280 7.10 -0.14 -9.64
C THR A 280 6.33 -1.16 -8.80
N ILE A 281 7.01 -2.00 -8.02
CA ILE A 281 6.34 -2.95 -7.12
C ILE A 281 5.59 -2.21 -6.03
N ARG A 282 6.21 -1.20 -5.39
CA ARG A 282 5.56 -0.37 -4.36
C ARG A 282 4.29 0.35 -4.86
N LYS A 283 4.20 0.61 -6.17
CA LYS A 283 2.99 1.14 -6.81
C LYS A 283 1.86 0.11 -6.90
N HIS A 284 2.17 -1.15 -7.21
CA HIS A 284 1.15 -2.16 -7.47
C HIS A 284 0.75 -2.97 -6.24
N THR A 285 1.60 -3.03 -5.21
CA THR A 285 1.36 -3.87 -4.05
C THR A 285 1.13 -3.12 -2.75
N ARG A 286 0.30 -3.70 -1.88
CA ARG A 286 0.01 -3.23 -0.51
C ARG A 286 0.77 -4.00 0.56
N ILE A 287 1.50 -5.05 0.21
CA ILE A 287 2.25 -5.88 1.19
C ILE A 287 3.72 -5.45 1.26
N PRO A 288 4.44 -5.77 2.35
CA PRO A 288 5.87 -5.52 2.49
C PRO A 288 6.71 -6.01 1.31
N ILE A 289 7.76 -5.26 0.96
CA ILE A 289 8.69 -5.57 -0.12
C ILE A 289 10.06 -5.88 0.48
N PHE A 290 10.52 -7.09 0.24
CA PHE A 290 11.82 -7.60 0.63
C PHE A 290 12.77 -7.59 -0.56
N ILE A 291 14.07 -7.54 -0.27
CA ILE A 291 15.11 -7.74 -1.29
C ILE A 291 16.01 -8.88 -0.82
N GLU A 292 16.26 -9.84 -1.69
CA GLU A 292 17.12 -10.99 -1.41
C GLU A 292 18.36 -10.98 -2.30
N ILE A 293 19.52 -11.21 -1.68
CA ILE A 293 20.80 -11.42 -2.36
C ILE A 293 21.08 -12.92 -2.37
N SER A 294 20.93 -13.58 -3.52
CA SER A 294 21.01 -15.04 -3.62
C SER A 294 22.44 -15.60 -3.72
N GLN A 295 23.45 -14.79 -4.04
CA GLN A 295 24.84 -15.27 -4.19
C GLN A 295 25.83 -14.53 -3.30
N SER A 296 26.90 -15.25 -2.93
CA SER A 296 28.03 -14.68 -2.18
C SER A 296 28.91 -13.87 -3.14
N ASP A 297 28.96 -12.55 -2.92
CA ASP A 297 29.76 -11.62 -3.71
C ASP A 297 30.80 -10.89 -2.85
N ALA A 298 32.01 -10.71 -3.37
CA ALA A 298 33.07 -9.97 -2.69
C ALA A 298 32.71 -8.49 -2.42
N ARG A 299 31.78 -7.90 -3.19
CA ARG A 299 31.29 -6.52 -3.00
C ARG A 299 29.92 -6.44 -2.31
N ARG A 300 29.51 -7.50 -1.60
CA ARG A 300 28.20 -7.57 -0.94
C ARG A 300 27.93 -6.42 0.03
N GLY A 301 28.94 -5.96 0.77
CA GLY A 301 28.78 -4.82 1.69
C GLY A 301 28.35 -3.53 0.99
N GLU A 302 28.95 -3.22 -0.17
CA GLU A 302 28.59 -2.07 -1.01
C GLU A 302 27.18 -2.25 -1.57
N LEU A 303 26.84 -3.45 -2.06
CA LEU A 303 25.51 -3.78 -2.55
C LEU A 303 24.45 -3.60 -1.46
N LEU A 304 24.67 -4.13 -0.26
CA LEU A 304 23.76 -3.98 0.88
C LEU A 304 23.53 -2.51 1.22
N GLU A 305 24.59 -1.71 1.30
CA GLU A 305 24.46 -0.28 1.54
C GLU A 305 23.64 0.41 0.44
N MET A 306 23.83 0.03 -0.83
CA MET A 306 23.05 0.52 -1.95
C MET A 306 21.57 0.16 -1.84
N LEU A 307 21.24 -1.08 -1.48
CA LEU A 307 19.87 -1.57 -1.37
C LEU A 307 19.11 -0.92 -0.20
N LEU A 308 19.78 -0.70 0.93
CA LEU A 308 19.19 -0.03 2.10
C LEU A 308 18.72 1.41 1.80
N ARG A 309 19.32 2.07 0.81
CA ARG A 309 18.91 3.41 0.35
C ARG A 309 17.50 3.39 -0.25
N LEU A 310 17.02 2.24 -0.74
CA LEU A 310 15.68 2.10 -1.30
C LEU A 310 14.58 2.00 -0.23
N ALA A 311 14.98 1.92 1.04
CA ALA A 311 14.10 1.66 2.18
C ALA A 311 13.17 0.45 1.93
N PRO A 312 13.72 -0.76 1.72
CA PRO A 312 12.92 -1.97 1.71
C PRO A 312 12.40 -2.30 3.12
N ASP A 313 11.32 -3.07 3.18
CA ASP A 313 10.72 -3.50 4.45
C ASP A 313 11.63 -4.55 5.13
N ALA A 314 12.25 -5.43 4.34
CA ALA A 314 13.33 -6.31 4.81
C ALA A 314 14.40 -6.56 3.74
N VAL A 315 15.60 -6.98 4.16
CA VAL A 315 16.66 -7.48 3.29
C VAL A 315 17.10 -8.85 3.79
N ALA A 316 17.12 -9.83 2.89
CA ALA A 316 17.67 -11.16 3.15
C ALA A 316 19.09 -11.26 2.57
N CYS A 317 20.05 -11.62 3.41
CA CYS A 317 21.44 -11.73 2.99
C CYS A 317 22.19 -12.87 3.69
N PRO A 318 23.19 -13.47 3.03
CA PRO A 318 23.97 -14.54 3.62
C PRO A 318 24.78 -14.09 4.84
N VAL A 319 24.90 -14.98 5.84
CA VAL A 319 25.63 -14.74 7.09
C VAL A 319 27.16 -14.74 6.87
N ASP A 320 27.67 -15.40 5.84
CA ASP A 320 29.11 -15.51 5.59
C ASP A 320 29.74 -14.19 5.06
N GLY A 321 30.75 -13.63 5.73
CA GLY A 321 31.55 -12.53 5.15
C GLY A 321 30.91 -11.13 5.13
N CYS A 322 29.80 -10.90 5.85
CA CYS A 322 29.25 -9.55 6.05
C CYS A 322 29.94 -8.82 7.22
N GLU A 323 30.34 -7.56 7.04
CA GLU A 323 30.68 -6.68 8.16
C GLU A 323 29.40 -6.26 8.90
N PHE A 324 28.93 -7.13 9.80
CA PHE A 324 27.65 -6.98 10.51
C PHE A 324 27.52 -5.67 11.30
N SER A 325 28.62 -5.19 11.88
CA SER A 325 28.66 -3.92 12.60
C SER A 325 28.29 -2.74 11.70
N ARG A 326 28.71 -2.75 10.43
CA ARG A 326 28.32 -1.72 9.45
C ARG A 326 26.85 -1.81 9.10
N LEU A 327 26.34 -3.03 8.88
CA LEU A 327 24.94 -3.28 8.54
C LEU A 327 24.01 -2.82 9.66
N LYS A 328 24.35 -3.12 10.92
CA LYS A 328 23.58 -2.71 12.11
C LYS A 328 23.40 -1.20 12.21
N LEU A 329 24.43 -0.43 11.86
CA LEU A 329 24.39 1.03 11.83
C LEU A 329 23.61 1.58 10.62
N ALA A 330 23.73 0.90 9.47
CA ALA A 330 23.19 1.34 8.21
C ALA A 330 21.71 0.97 7.98
N LYS A 331 21.17 -0.07 8.64
CA LYS A 331 19.86 -0.67 8.32
C LYS A 331 18.66 0.26 8.56
N GLY A 332 18.79 1.24 9.45
CA GLY A 332 17.68 2.13 9.80
C GLY A 332 16.51 1.36 10.42
N HIS A 333 15.40 1.32 9.69
CA HIS A 333 14.17 0.58 10.04
C HIS A 333 13.92 -0.67 9.17
N THR A 334 14.80 -0.95 8.20
CA THR A 334 14.73 -2.17 7.41
C THR A 334 15.07 -3.38 8.28
N LYS A 335 14.20 -4.41 8.26
CA LYS A 335 14.47 -5.68 8.92
C LYS A 335 15.54 -6.46 8.17
N ILE A 336 16.40 -7.20 8.86
CA ILE A 336 17.43 -8.03 8.23
C ILE A 336 17.14 -9.50 8.51
N ILE A 337 17.10 -10.29 7.44
CA ILE A 337 16.93 -11.75 7.49
C ILE A 337 18.30 -12.38 7.19
N ALA A 338 18.86 -13.06 8.18
CA ALA A 338 20.09 -13.83 8.00
C ALA A 338 19.78 -15.09 7.21
N THR A 339 20.52 -15.37 6.15
CA THR A 339 20.31 -16.58 5.33
C THR A 339 21.50 -17.51 5.41
N TYR A 340 21.25 -18.78 5.68
CA TYR A 340 22.25 -19.85 5.65
C TYR A 340 21.80 -20.94 4.68
N GLN A 341 22.72 -21.39 3.83
CA GLN A 341 22.46 -22.49 2.90
C GLN A 341 23.41 -23.64 3.21
N SER A 342 22.85 -24.80 3.55
CA SER A 342 23.61 -26.02 3.78
C SER A 342 23.53 -26.93 2.56
N THR A 343 24.70 -27.34 2.06
CA THR A 343 24.87 -28.41 1.06
C THR A 343 25.00 -29.80 1.71
N SER A 344 25.13 -29.86 3.04
CA SER A 344 25.24 -31.12 3.79
C SER A 344 23.86 -31.71 4.08
N LEU A 345 23.74 -33.04 3.95
CA LEU A 345 22.50 -33.80 4.10
C LEU A 345 21.95 -33.63 5.53
N ALA A 346 20.66 -33.30 5.66
CA ALA A 346 19.95 -33.04 6.91
C ALA A 346 20.02 -34.14 7.99
N ARG A 347 20.57 -35.33 7.67
CA ARG A 347 20.71 -36.45 8.61
C ARG A 347 21.83 -36.25 9.63
N ASP A 348 22.73 -35.31 9.40
CA ASP A 348 23.88 -35.15 10.28
C ASP A 348 23.54 -34.23 11.45
N GLN A 349 23.36 -34.82 12.65
CA GLN A 349 23.21 -34.06 13.90
C GLN A 349 24.40 -33.12 14.15
N SER A 350 25.51 -33.29 13.41
CA SER A 350 26.69 -32.44 13.40
C SER A 350 26.46 -31.00 12.91
N ILE A 351 25.40 -30.72 12.15
CA ILE A 351 25.14 -29.38 11.58
C ILE A 351 24.40 -28.47 12.57
N LEU A 352 23.66 -29.06 13.52
CA LEU A 352 22.91 -28.32 14.54
C LEU A 352 23.77 -27.33 15.36
N PRO A 353 24.97 -27.72 15.86
CA PRO A 353 25.85 -26.79 16.56
C PRO A 353 26.32 -25.62 15.70
N GLU A 354 26.59 -25.85 14.41
CA GLU A 354 26.99 -24.80 13.47
C GLU A 354 25.85 -23.80 13.24
N ILE A 355 24.65 -24.29 12.91
CA ILE A 355 23.47 -23.45 12.71
C ILE A 355 23.15 -22.67 13.98
N ARG A 356 23.26 -23.30 15.15
CA ARG A 356 23.03 -22.66 16.44
C ARG A 356 24.03 -21.53 16.70
N SER A 357 25.32 -21.76 16.46
CA SER A 357 26.34 -20.72 16.60
C SER A 357 26.10 -19.54 15.65
N LEU A 358 25.71 -19.81 14.40
CA LEU A 358 25.34 -18.77 13.43
C LEU A 358 24.09 -18.00 13.83
N LEU A 359 23.11 -18.69 14.41
CA LEU A 359 21.88 -18.09 14.93
C LEU A 359 22.17 -17.17 16.13
N GLU A 360 22.90 -17.67 17.13
CA GLU A 360 23.30 -16.90 18.32
C GLU A 360 24.09 -15.65 17.91
N ASN A 361 25.06 -15.79 17.00
CA ASN A 361 25.78 -14.64 16.44
C ASN A 361 24.83 -13.68 15.71
N SER A 362 23.88 -14.19 14.91
CA SER A 362 22.91 -13.35 14.21
C SER A 362 22.03 -12.54 15.19
N GLU A 363 21.61 -13.14 16.30
CA GLU A 363 20.87 -12.43 17.35
C GLU A 363 21.71 -11.33 18.00
N GLU A 364 22.97 -11.62 18.37
CA GLU A 364 23.91 -10.63 18.94
C GLU A 364 24.14 -9.43 17.98
N GLN A 365 24.23 -9.72 16.68
CA GLN A 365 24.37 -8.70 15.65
C GLN A 365 23.06 -7.92 15.40
N GLY A 366 21.93 -8.37 15.95
CA GLY A 366 20.63 -7.71 15.88
C GLY A 366 19.89 -7.95 14.56
N PHE A 367 20.00 -9.17 14.02
CA PHE A 367 19.13 -9.64 12.95
C PHE A 367 17.68 -9.80 13.44
N ASP A 368 16.74 -9.63 12.52
CA ASP A 368 15.31 -9.60 12.84
C ASP A 368 14.62 -10.95 12.51
N ALA A 369 15.28 -11.82 11.74
CA ALA A 369 14.86 -13.20 11.46
C ALA A 369 16.04 -14.02 10.92
N PHE A 370 15.89 -15.36 10.93
CA PHE A 370 16.89 -16.31 10.45
C PHE A 370 16.27 -17.32 9.49
N ARG A 371 16.93 -17.59 8.36
CA ARG A 371 16.44 -18.50 7.32
C ARG A 371 17.48 -19.54 6.97
N VAL A 372 17.08 -20.80 7.01
CA VAL A 372 17.92 -21.95 6.68
C VAL A 372 17.35 -22.67 5.46
N THR A 373 18.17 -22.81 4.42
CA THR A 373 17.85 -23.57 3.21
C THR A 373 18.74 -24.81 3.17
N ILE A 374 18.15 -26.00 3.03
CA ILE A 374 18.87 -27.27 3.05
C ILE A 374 18.60 -28.05 1.76
N GLU A 375 19.60 -28.73 1.21
CA GLU A 375 19.38 -29.64 0.09
C GLU A 375 18.77 -30.97 0.58
N PRO A 376 17.58 -31.36 0.09
CA PRO A 376 16.92 -32.57 0.56
C PRO A 376 17.63 -33.84 0.08
N SER A 377 17.67 -34.87 0.92
CA SER A 377 18.32 -36.14 0.57
C SER A 377 17.41 -37.06 -0.27
N PHE A 378 16.09 -36.95 -0.11
CA PHE A 378 15.09 -37.79 -0.78
C PHE A 378 13.73 -37.07 -0.81
N PRO A 379 12.77 -37.49 -1.68
CA PRO A 379 11.44 -36.89 -1.73
C PRO A 379 10.68 -37.05 -0.42
N GLY A 380 10.04 -35.98 0.07
CA GLY A 380 9.26 -36.02 1.32
C GLY A 380 10.10 -35.91 2.60
N ASP A 381 11.38 -35.54 2.49
CA ASP A 381 12.17 -35.12 3.64
C ASP A 381 11.53 -33.88 4.30
N LEU A 382 11.09 -34.04 5.56
CA LEU A 382 10.47 -33.01 6.39
C LEU A 382 11.27 -32.73 7.68
N THR A 383 12.55 -33.10 7.70
CA THR A 383 13.46 -32.83 8.83
C THR A 383 13.56 -31.34 9.16
N ASN A 384 13.27 -30.46 8.19
CA ASN A 384 13.18 -29.02 8.36
C ASN A 384 12.22 -28.60 9.50
N LEU A 385 11.08 -29.29 9.65
CA LEU A 385 10.09 -28.95 10.67
C LEU A 385 10.62 -29.25 12.08
N THR A 386 11.29 -30.39 12.26
CA THR A 386 11.92 -30.76 13.53
C THR A 386 13.08 -29.82 13.87
N LEU A 387 13.88 -29.47 12.87
CA LEU A 387 14.97 -28.50 13.04
C LEU A 387 14.44 -27.13 13.46
N GLN A 388 13.41 -26.63 12.78
CA GLN A 388 12.80 -25.35 13.09
C GLN A 388 12.22 -25.31 14.51
N GLN A 389 11.56 -26.37 14.95
CA GLN A 389 11.04 -26.47 16.33
C GLN A 389 12.18 -26.39 17.36
N ARG A 390 13.25 -27.15 17.18
CA ARG A 390 14.40 -27.14 18.10
C ARG A 390 15.11 -25.81 18.15
N LEU A 391 15.27 -25.14 17.00
CA LEU A 391 15.86 -23.82 16.98
C LEU A 391 14.92 -22.79 17.63
N GLY A 392 13.61 -22.88 17.40
CA GLY A 392 12.62 -22.00 18.03
C GLY A 392 12.53 -22.11 19.57
N GLU A 393 13.04 -23.19 20.17
CA GLU A 393 13.13 -23.32 21.64
C GLU A 393 14.26 -22.47 22.26
N VAL A 394 15.22 -22.01 21.44
CA VAL A 394 16.45 -21.35 21.92
C VAL A 394 16.57 -19.89 21.51
N THR A 395 15.59 -19.37 20.75
CA THR A 395 15.62 -18.02 20.17
C THR A 395 14.23 -17.38 20.20
N ASP A 396 14.21 -16.06 20.32
CA ASP A 396 12.99 -15.27 20.18
C ASP A 396 12.81 -14.72 18.75
N ILE A 397 13.84 -14.80 17.88
CA ILE A 397 13.72 -14.32 16.50
C ILE A 397 13.02 -15.37 15.61
N PRO A 398 12.16 -14.95 14.66
CA PRO A 398 11.50 -15.84 13.72
C PRO A 398 12.50 -16.66 12.90
N ILE A 399 12.27 -17.98 12.82
CA ILE A 399 13.09 -18.91 12.04
C ILE A 399 12.27 -19.52 10.91
N THR A 400 12.80 -19.48 9.69
CA THR A 400 12.27 -20.15 8.51
C THR A 400 13.22 -21.27 8.10
N VAL A 401 12.73 -22.51 7.93
CA VAL A 401 13.54 -23.64 7.49
C VAL A 401 12.82 -24.40 6.39
N TYR A 402 13.43 -24.51 5.21
CA TYR A 402 12.88 -25.31 4.12
C TYR A 402 13.98 -25.95 3.26
N HIS A 403 13.55 -26.92 2.46
CA HIS A 403 14.37 -27.63 1.51
C HIS A 403 14.33 -26.98 0.12
N SER A 404 15.49 -26.85 -0.52
CA SER A 404 15.60 -26.32 -1.88
C SER A 404 15.27 -27.35 -2.96
N GLY A 405 14.94 -26.86 -4.16
CA GLY A 405 14.75 -27.67 -5.36
C GLY A 405 13.44 -28.47 -5.39
N PRO A 406 13.21 -29.25 -6.47
CA PRO A 406 11.95 -29.95 -6.69
C PRO A 406 11.55 -30.94 -5.60
N LEU A 407 12.53 -31.59 -4.96
CA LEU A 407 12.29 -32.53 -3.86
C LEU A 407 11.89 -31.84 -2.55
N GLY A 408 12.23 -30.55 -2.41
CA GLY A 408 11.97 -29.77 -1.20
C GLY A 408 10.59 -29.15 -1.12
N ARG A 409 9.76 -29.24 -2.18
CA ARG A 409 8.46 -28.57 -2.27
C ARG A 409 7.51 -28.86 -1.10
N ALA A 410 7.53 -30.08 -0.58
CA ALA A 410 6.70 -30.44 0.59
C ALA A 410 7.03 -29.59 1.82
N SER A 411 8.32 -29.33 2.07
CA SER A 411 8.77 -28.49 3.18
C SER A 411 8.34 -27.03 3.02
N ILE A 412 8.31 -26.51 1.78
CA ILE A 412 7.84 -25.14 1.47
C ILE A 412 6.35 -25.01 1.81
N CYS A 413 5.54 -26.01 1.44
CA CYS A 413 4.10 -25.99 1.72
C CYS A 413 3.80 -25.99 3.22
N LEU A 414 4.57 -26.75 4.00
CA LEU A 414 4.34 -26.95 5.44
C LEU A 414 5.08 -25.97 6.35
N ASN A 415 6.05 -25.21 5.81
CA ASN A 415 6.78 -24.23 6.61
C ASN A 415 5.83 -23.08 7.07
N PRO A 416 5.85 -22.71 8.37
CA PRO A 416 4.86 -21.79 8.94
C PRO A 416 5.19 -20.31 8.77
N ILE A 417 6.42 -19.94 8.41
CA ILE A 417 6.90 -18.54 8.39
C ILE A 417 7.61 -18.22 7.08
N LEU A 418 7.12 -17.25 6.32
CA LEU A 418 7.73 -16.69 5.11
C LEU A 418 8.15 -17.75 4.07
N SER A 419 7.30 -18.76 3.86
CA SER A 419 7.54 -19.76 2.82
C SER A 419 7.65 -19.11 1.43
N PRO A 420 8.70 -19.43 0.65
CA PRO A 420 8.87 -18.85 -0.67
C PRO A 420 7.86 -19.45 -1.66
N VAL A 421 7.11 -18.61 -2.36
CA VAL A 421 6.15 -19.02 -3.41
C VAL A 421 6.39 -18.25 -4.69
N VAL A 422 5.92 -18.77 -5.82
CA VAL A 422 6.10 -18.15 -7.14
C VAL A 422 4.77 -17.95 -7.85
N LEU A 423 4.79 -17.08 -8.86
CA LEU A 423 3.67 -16.93 -9.79
C LEU A 423 3.53 -18.20 -10.67
N PRO A 424 2.33 -18.49 -11.19
CA PRO A 424 2.15 -19.59 -12.15
C PRO A 424 3.06 -19.52 -13.38
N SER A 425 3.38 -18.31 -13.84
CA SER A 425 4.32 -18.07 -14.96
C SER A 425 5.78 -18.37 -14.63
N LEU A 426 6.11 -18.60 -13.35
CA LEU A 426 7.46 -18.84 -12.85
C LEU A 426 7.60 -20.25 -12.24
N LEU A 427 6.73 -21.19 -12.63
CA LEU A 427 6.72 -22.56 -12.09
C LEU A 427 7.98 -23.37 -12.41
N ASP A 428 8.68 -23.03 -13.49
CA ASP A 428 9.96 -23.63 -13.86
C ASP A 428 11.12 -23.20 -12.94
N SER A 429 10.87 -22.31 -11.98
CA SER A 429 11.84 -21.92 -10.95
C SER A 429 12.19 -23.08 -9.99
N PRO A 430 13.36 -23.03 -9.32
CA PRO A 430 13.77 -24.06 -8.36
C PRO A 430 12.78 -24.29 -7.22
N THR A 431 12.06 -23.26 -6.79
CA THR A 431 10.98 -23.31 -5.79
C THR A 431 9.74 -24.03 -6.33
N GLY A 432 9.24 -23.63 -7.50
CA GLY A 432 8.15 -24.32 -8.22
C GLY A 432 6.84 -24.55 -7.46
N VAL A 433 6.54 -23.76 -6.41
CA VAL A 433 5.30 -23.85 -5.60
C VAL A 433 4.54 -22.52 -5.67
N THR A 434 3.28 -22.55 -6.10
CA THR A 434 2.40 -21.37 -6.02
C THR A 434 1.78 -21.23 -4.63
N LEU A 435 1.30 -20.03 -4.30
CA LEU A 435 0.51 -19.80 -3.08
C LEU A 435 -0.69 -20.76 -3.00
N ALA A 436 -1.43 -20.91 -4.10
CA ALA A 436 -2.59 -21.77 -4.16
C ALA A 436 -2.24 -23.24 -3.88
N SER A 437 -1.15 -23.74 -4.47
CA SER A 437 -0.68 -25.10 -4.23
C SER A 437 -0.24 -25.33 -2.77
N ALA A 438 0.42 -24.34 -2.16
CA ALA A 438 0.82 -24.42 -0.76
C ALA A 438 -0.40 -24.46 0.19
N GLN A 439 -1.40 -23.60 -0.03
CA GLN A 439 -2.64 -23.58 0.76
C GLN A 439 -3.47 -24.86 0.58
N GLN A 440 -3.53 -25.39 -0.65
CA GLN A 440 -4.20 -26.66 -0.93
C GLN A 440 -3.51 -27.82 -0.21
N ALA A 441 -2.17 -27.84 -0.16
CA ALA A 441 -1.44 -28.83 0.60
C ALA A 441 -1.78 -28.76 2.11
N LEU A 442 -1.82 -27.56 2.70
CA LEU A 442 -2.26 -27.40 4.10
C LEU A 442 -3.69 -27.91 4.33
N THR A 443 -4.58 -27.65 3.38
CA THR A 443 -5.96 -28.16 3.42
C THR A 443 -5.97 -29.68 3.39
N SER A 444 -5.24 -30.30 2.45
CA SER A 444 -5.14 -31.75 2.33
C SER A 444 -4.48 -32.42 3.54
N CYS A 445 -3.62 -31.70 4.26
CA CYS A 445 -3.00 -32.14 5.50
C CYS A 445 -3.84 -31.82 6.76
N TYR A 446 -5.07 -31.31 6.61
CA TYR A 446 -5.96 -30.92 7.72
C TYR A 446 -5.39 -29.82 8.64
N LEU A 447 -4.39 -29.06 8.18
CA LEU A 447 -3.81 -27.92 8.88
C LEU A 447 -4.59 -26.62 8.63
N LEU A 448 -5.36 -26.58 7.54
CA LEU A 448 -6.24 -25.48 7.18
C LEU A 448 -7.69 -25.97 7.06
N PRO A 449 -8.51 -25.85 8.12
CA PRO A 449 -9.90 -26.29 8.06
C PRO A 449 -10.73 -25.40 7.14
N LYS A 450 -11.69 -26.01 6.44
CA LYS A 450 -12.70 -25.28 5.68
C LYS A 450 -13.57 -24.45 6.62
N GLN A 451 -13.91 -23.25 6.18
CA GLN A 451 -14.84 -22.36 6.88
C GLN A 451 -15.88 -21.85 5.89
N ILE A 452 -17.09 -21.63 6.39
CA ILE A 452 -18.21 -21.06 5.65
C ILE A 452 -18.40 -19.62 6.09
N PHE A 453 -18.49 -18.73 5.11
CA PHE A 453 -18.83 -17.33 5.28
C PHE A 453 -20.17 -17.07 4.62
N THR A 454 -20.96 -16.15 5.17
CA THR A 454 -22.31 -15.89 4.65
C THR A 454 -22.61 -14.40 4.66
N VAL A 455 -23.22 -13.88 3.59
CA VAL A 455 -23.91 -12.58 3.63
C VAL A 455 -25.36 -12.76 4.06
N PHE A 456 -25.75 -12.06 5.12
CA PHE A 456 -27.06 -12.16 5.78
C PHE A 456 -27.82 -10.83 5.71
N GLY A 457 -29.07 -10.87 5.26
CA GLY A 457 -29.98 -9.71 5.24
C GLY A 457 -31.25 -9.94 4.42
N GLN A 458 -32.09 -8.92 4.28
CA GLN A 458 -33.37 -9.02 3.58
C GLN A 458 -33.24 -8.90 2.05
N LYS A 459 -32.25 -8.15 1.56
CA LYS A 459 -32.11 -7.80 0.13
C LYS A 459 -30.73 -8.18 -0.42
N VAL A 460 -30.32 -9.43 -0.20
CA VAL A 460 -28.97 -9.92 -0.52
C VAL A 460 -28.89 -10.83 -1.74
N GLN A 461 -30.03 -11.21 -2.34
CA GLN A 461 -30.06 -12.18 -3.44
C GLN A 461 -29.15 -11.82 -4.62
N ASN A 462 -29.02 -10.52 -4.92
CA ASN A 462 -28.18 -10.00 -6.01
C ASN A 462 -26.83 -9.44 -5.50
N SER A 463 -26.39 -9.84 -4.30
CA SER A 463 -25.08 -9.41 -3.77
C SER A 463 -23.96 -9.98 -4.62
N LEU A 464 -22.95 -9.16 -4.92
CA LEU A 464 -21.73 -9.59 -5.63
C LEU A 464 -20.66 -10.11 -4.66
N SER A 465 -20.88 -9.98 -3.35
CA SER A 465 -19.92 -10.42 -2.33
C SER A 465 -19.56 -11.91 -2.46
N PRO A 466 -20.52 -12.85 -2.64
CA PRO A 466 -20.19 -14.26 -2.82
C PRO A 466 -19.28 -14.52 -4.02
N ALA A 467 -19.58 -13.95 -5.19
CA ALA A 467 -18.77 -14.13 -6.39
C ALA A 467 -17.34 -13.59 -6.18
N MET A 468 -17.23 -12.39 -5.60
CA MET A 468 -15.96 -11.72 -5.34
C MET A 468 -15.10 -12.49 -4.31
N HIS A 469 -15.68 -12.90 -3.17
CA HIS A 469 -14.97 -13.63 -2.13
C HIS A 469 -14.60 -15.06 -2.55
N ASN A 470 -15.51 -15.79 -3.22
CA ASN A 470 -15.21 -17.14 -3.69
C ASN A 470 -14.09 -17.16 -4.75
N ALA A 471 -14.06 -16.18 -5.65
CA ALA A 471 -12.96 -16.03 -6.60
C ALA A 471 -11.63 -15.76 -5.89
N ALA A 472 -11.64 -14.90 -4.87
CA ALA A 472 -10.46 -14.63 -4.06
C ALA A 472 -9.98 -15.86 -3.26
N TYR A 473 -10.89 -16.64 -2.67
CA TYR A 473 -10.55 -17.89 -2.00
C TYR A 473 -9.93 -18.90 -2.97
N ALA A 474 -10.55 -19.09 -4.14
CA ALA A 474 -10.04 -19.99 -5.17
C ALA A 474 -8.65 -19.57 -5.69
N ALA A 475 -8.44 -18.28 -5.97
CA ALA A 475 -7.16 -17.78 -6.45
C ALA A 475 -6.01 -17.97 -5.44
N CYS A 476 -6.31 -17.87 -4.14
CA CYS A 476 -5.35 -18.14 -3.08
C CYS A 476 -5.27 -19.62 -2.65
N GLY A 477 -6.06 -20.52 -3.25
CA GLY A 477 -6.11 -21.95 -2.88
C GLY A 477 -6.72 -22.23 -1.51
N LEU A 478 -7.53 -21.31 -0.98
CA LEU A 478 -8.22 -21.46 0.30
C LEU A 478 -9.47 -22.35 0.14
N PRO A 479 -9.79 -23.21 1.11
CA PRO A 479 -10.90 -24.16 1.03
C PRO A 479 -12.27 -23.56 1.36
N HIS A 480 -12.31 -22.26 1.66
CA HIS A 480 -13.49 -21.58 2.20
C HIS A 480 -14.60 -21.42 1.16
N ALA A 481 -15.83 -21.25 1.65
CA ALA A 481 -16.99 -20.96 0.81
C ALA A 481 -17.72 -19.71 1.32
N TYR A 482 -18.23 -18.91 0.40
CA TYR A 482 -19.02 -17.71 0.69
C TYR A 482 -20.42 -17.85 0.11
N ASN A 483 -21.45 -17.81 0.96
CA ASN A 483 -22.84 -18.06 0.61
C ASN A 483 -23.75 -16.85 0.87
N ILE A 484 -24.99 -16.94 0.41
CA ILE A 484 -26.06 -15.97 0.67
C ILE A 484 -27.09 -16.62 1.59
N LEU A 485 -27.51 -15.89 2.64
CA LEU A 485 -28.73 -16.19 3.37
C LEU A 485 -29.65 -14.97 3.35
N CYS A 486 -30.71 -15.05 2.55
CA CYS A 486 -31.77 -14.05 2.50
C CYS A 486 -32.84 -14.40 3.54
N SER A 487 -33.10 -13.51 4.50
CA SER A 487 -34.16 -13.71 5.49
C SER A 487 -34.83 -12.41 5.93
N ASP A 488 -36.16 -12.49 6.08
CA ASP A 488 -37.01 -11.45 6.64
C ASP A 488 -37.02 -11.43 8.18
N HIS A 489 -36.44 -12.45 8.83
CA HIS A 489 -36.37 -12.58 10.28
C HIS A 489 -34.93 -12.53 10.77
N PHE A 490 -34.60 -11.54 11.61
CA PHE A 490 -33.27 -11.40 12.21
C PHE A 490 -32.83 -12.66 12.97
N SER A 491 -33.76 -13.36 13.64
CA SER A 491 -33.50 -14.57 14.43
C SER A 491 -32.85 -15.72 13.64
N ASP A 492 -32.95 -15.74 12.31
CA ASP A 492 -32.29 -16.75 11.50
C ASP A 492 -30.75 -16.67 11.56
N ILE A 493 -30.20 -15.52 11.97
CA ILE A 493 -28.75 -15.36 12.17
C ILE A 493 -28.21 -16.36 13.20
N HIS A 494 -29.01 -16.78 14.18
CA HIS A 494 -28.59 -17.75 15.20
C HIS A 494 -28.18 -19.10 14.60
N LYS A 495 -28.76 -19.51 13.47
CA LYS A 495 -28.38 -20.73 12.75
C LYS A 495 -26.94 -20.65 12.25
N LEU A 496 -26.55 -19.48 11.74
CA LEU A 496 -25.19 -19.22 11.26
C LEU A 496 -24.21 -19.10 12.44
N LEU A 497 -24.58 -18.33 13.47
CA LEU A 497 -23.73 -18.13 14.64
C LEU A 497 -23.46 -19.45 15.37
N ASN A 498 -24.43 -20.36 15.49
CA ASN A 498 -24.29 -21.61 16.24
C ASN A 498 -23.63 -22.75 15.45
N SER A 499 -23.36 -22.55 14.16
CA SER A 499 -22.70 -23.57 13.33
C SER A 499 -21.20 -23.62 13.60
N ALA A 500 -20.67 -24.82 13.82
CA ALA A 500 -19.24 -25.05 14.03
C ALA A 500 -18.38 -24.82 12.77
N GLU A 501 -18.99 -24.80 11.58
CA GLU A 501 -18.28 -24.62 10.31
C GLU A 501 -18.19 -23.14 9.89
N HIS A 502 -18.89 -22.24 10.57
CA HIS A 502 -18.95 -20.83 10.17
C HIS A 502 -17.78 -20.04 10.73
N GLY A 503 -17.02 -19.39 9.85
CA GLY A 503 -15.92 -18.50 10.23
C GLY A 503 -16.34 -17.03 10.35
N GLY A 504 -17.44 -16.63 9.73
CA GLY A 504 -17.88 -15.24 9.76
C GLY A 504 -19.15 -14.94 8.96
N ILE A 505 -19.74 -13.78 9.23
CA ILE A 505 -21.02 -13.35 8.66
C ILE A 505 -20.90 -11.87 8.26
N ALA A 506 -21.16 -11.57 6.99
CA ALA A 506 -21.40 -10.19 6.56
C ALA A 506 -22.88 -9.85 6.80
N VAL A 507 -23.14 -8.83 7.62
CA VAL A 507 -24.50 -8.39 7.96
C VAL A 507 -24.84 -7.17 7.11
N THR A 508 -25.97 -7.22 6.41
CA THR A 508 -26.48 -6.08 5.64
C THR A 508 -27.83 -5.57 6.16
N LEU A 509 -28.39 -4.58 5.47
CA LEU A 509 -29.68 -3.99 5.81
C LEU A 509 -30.79 -5.07 5.97
N PRO A 510 -31.67 -4.92 6.97
CA PRO A 510 -31.72 -3.85 7.98
C PRO A 510 -30.92 -4.14 9.26
N TYR A 511 -30.25 -5.29 9.37
CA TYR A 511 -29.83 -5.89 10.65
C TYR A 511 -28.49 -5.41 11.23
N LYS A 512 -27.86 -4.38 10.65
CA LYS A 512 -26.51 -3.93 11.07
C LYS A 512 -26.45 -3.41 12.53
N THR A 513 -27.56 -2.91 13.05
CA THR A 513 -27.70 -2.51 14.46
C THR A 513 -28.14 -3.68 15.34
N ASP A 514 -28.98 -4.55 14.80
CA ASP A 514 -29.66 -5.60 15.55
C ASP A 514 -28.71 -6.71 15.99
N VAL A 515 -27.58 -6.86 15.30
CA VAL A 515 -26.54 -7.83 15.65
C VAL A 515 -25.70 -7.43 16.86
N LEU A 516 -25.62 -6.15 17.22
CA LEU A 516 -24.77 -5.65 18.30
C LEU A 516 -24.96 -6.40 19.65
N PRO A 517 -26.19 -6.66 20.13
CA PRO A 517 -26.40 -7.34 21.41
C PRO A 517 -25.97 -8.82 21.41
N LEU A 518 -25.71 -9.41 20.24
CA LEU A 518 -25.28 -10.81 20.12
C LEU A 518 -23.76 -10.98 20.17
N LEU A 519 -22.99 -9.88 20.21
CA LEU A 519 -21.54 -9.90 20.07
C LEU A 519 -20.84 -9.84 21.42
N ASP A 520 -19.74 -10.59 21.54
CA ASP A 520 -18.91 -10.61 22.75
C ASP A 520 -17.92 -9.44 22.74
N GLU A 521 -17.36 -9.13 21.56
CA GLU A 521 -16.44 -8.02 21.36
C GLU A 521 -16.90 -7.20 20.15
N VAL A 522 -16.76 -5.87 20.21
CA VAL A 522 -17.08 -4.97 19.09
C VAL A 522 -15.90 -4.01 18.91
N SER A 523 -15.42 -3.84 17.68
CA SER A 523 -14.31 -2.92 17.40
C SER A 523 -14.67 -1.49 17.79
N PRO A 524 -13.70 -0.66 18.25
CA PRO A 524 -13.98 0.72 18.64
C PRO A 524 -14.69 1.54 17.56
N ASP A 525 -14.30 1.36 16.31
CA ASP A 525 -14.96 1.97 15.15
C ASP A 525 -16.43 1.53 14.99
N ALA A 526 -16.73 0.24 15.12
CA ALA A 526 -18.09 -0.26 14.99
C ALA A 526 -18.98 0.17 16.17
N GLN A 527 -18.40 0.31 17.37
CA GLN A 527 -19.06 0.90 18.53
C GLN A 527 -19.41 2.37 18.29
N ASP A 528 -18.45 3.16 17.80
CA ASP A 528 -18.63 4.59 17.51
C ASP A 528 -19.67 4.85 16.42
N ILE A 529 -19.68 4.01 15.37
CA ILE A 529 -20.70 4.06 14.30
C ILE A 529 -22.06 3.57 14.81
N HIS A 530 -22.05 2.68 15.81
CA HIS A 530 -23.19 1.90 16.28
C HIS A 530 -23.84 1.12 15.13
N ALA A 531 -23.01 0.38 14.39
CA ALA A 531 -23.44 -0.56 13.36
C ALA A 531 -22.32 -1.55 13.03
N VAL A 532 -22.65 -2.83 12.91
CA VAL A 532 -21.74 -3.90 12.51
C VAL A 532 -22.19 -4.48 11.18
N ASN A 533 -21.27 -4.55 10.21
CA ASN A 533 -21.51 -5.20 8.92
C ASN A 533 -20.69 -6.49 8.76
N THR A 534 -19.77 -6.78 9.69
CA THR A 534 -18.86 -7.93 9.62
C THR A 534 -18.73 -8.56 10.99
N VAL A 535 -19.15 -9.82 11.13
CA VAL A 535 -18.99 -10.63 12.34
C VAL A 535 -17.97 -11.70 12.07
N VAL A 536 -16.90 -11.77 12.87
CA VAL A 536 -15.90 -12.84 12.84
C VAL A 536 -16.18 -13.80 13.99
N ILE A 537 -16.17 -15.09 13.71
CA ILE A 537 -16.38 -16.15 14.69
C ILE A 537 -15.01 -16.77 14.99
N GLU A 538 -14.47 -16.49 16.18
CA GLU A 538 -13.19 -17.05 16.60
C GLU A 538 -13.42 -18.21 17.59
N HIS A 539 -12.80 -19.36 17.30
CA HIS A 539 -12.76 -20.48 18.23
C HIS A 539 -11.45 -20.42 19.02
N ARG A 540 -11.54 -20.17 20.33
CA ARG A 540 -10.37 -20.20 21.23
C ARG A 540 -10.28 -21.56 21.93
N ASN A 541 -9.09 -22.14 21.90
CA ASN A 541 -8.77 -23.28 22.75
C ASN A 541 -8.55 -22.76 24.18
N SER A 542 -9.50 -23.04 25.09
CA SER A 542 -9.34 -22.72 26.51
C SER A 542 -8.51 -23.78 27.22
N SER A 543 -7.72 -23.37 28.23
CA SER A 543 -7.05 -24.26 29.18
C SER A 543 -8.03 -25.13 29.99
N THR A 544 -9.31 -24.77 30.01
CA THR A 544 -10.40 -25.52 30.64
C THR A 544 -11.15 -26.41 29.64
N ASN A 545 -10.50 -27.38 28.98
CA ASN A 545 -11.08 -28.50 28.18
C ASN A 545 -12.40 -28.25 27.38
N SER A 546 -12.71 -27.03 26.98
CA SER A 546 -13.94 -26.66 26.28
C SER A 546 -13.60 -25.50 25.35
N PRO A 547 -13.75 -25.68 24.02
CA PRO A 547 -13.52 -24.60 23.07
C PRO A 547 -14.53 -23.48 23.33
N SER A 548 -14.04 -22.26 23.59
CA SER A 548 -14.90 -21.09 23.75
C SER A 548 -15.00 -20.36 22.42
N LYS A 549 -16.22 -20.11 21.95
CA LYS A 549 -16.50 -19.30 20.76
C LYS A 549 -16.61 -17.83 21.16
N VAL A 550 -15.94 -16.95 20.41
CA VAL A 550 -16.01 -15.49 20.60
C VAL A 550 -16.51 -14.84 19.32
N LEU A 551 -17.57 -14.04 19.44
CA LEU A 551 -18.20 -13.29 18.36
C LEU A 551 -17.69 -11.86 18.36
N LYS A 552 -16.94 -11.50 17.30
CA LYS A 552 -16.34 -10.16 17.17
C LYS A 552 -17.01 -9.37 16.04
N GLY A 553 -17.52 -8.18 16.35
CA GLY A 553 -18.13 -7.28 15.36
C GLY A 553 -17.21 -6.18 14.88
N TYR A 554 -17.27 -5.91 13.58
CA TYR A 554 -16.52 -4.86 12.88
C TYR A 554 -17.43 -4.10 11.91
N ASN A 555 -16.99 -2.90 11.52
CA ASN A 555 -17.60 -2.14 10.45
C ASN A 555 -16.58 -1.91 9.32
N THR A 556 -16.74 -2.55 8.18
CA THR A 556 -15.87 -2.34 7.00
C THR A 556 -16.45 -1.32 6.01
N ASP A 557 -17.71 -0.89 6.18
CA ASP A 557 -18.32 0.11 5.29
C ASP A 557 -17.59 1.46 5.39
N TYR A 558 -17.24 1.89 6.61
CA TYR A 558 -16.54 3.16 6.79
C TYR A 558 -15.13 3.11 6.19
N LEU A 559 -14.45 1.95 6.24
CA LEU A 559 -13.16 1.73 5.59
C LEU A 559 -13.31 1.89 4.07
N GLY A 560 -14.34 1.25 3.49
CA GLY A 560 -14.62 1.38 2.07
C GLY A 560 -14.84 2.82 1.63
N ILE A 561 -15.68 3.57 2.36
CA ILE A 561 -15.95 4.99 2.07
C ILE A 561 -14.70 5.84 2.28
N ARG A 562 -13.99 5.65 3.41
CA ARG A 562 -12.77 6.39 3.77
C ARG A 562 -11.71 6.25 2.69
N ASP A 563 -11.47 5.01 2.25
CA ASP A 563 -10.43 4.70 1.27
C ASP A 563 -10.82 5.21 -0.11
N CYS A 564 -12.12 5.15 -0.48
CA CYS A 564 -12.63 5.82 -1.67
C CYS A 564 -12.41 7.34 -1.65
N ILE A 565 -12.71 8.03 -0.55
CA ILE A 565 -12.44 9.47 -0.41
C ILE A 565 -10.94 9.73 -0.55
N ASN A 566 -10.10 9.03 0.20
CA ASN A 566 -8.66 9.26 0.22
C ASN A 566 -8.00 9.05 -1.15
N LYS A 567 -8.45 8.03 -1.90
CA LYS A 567 -7.93 7.69 -3.24
C LYS A 567 -8.38 8.66 -4.34
N HIS A 568 -9.57 9.26 -4.21
CA HIS A 568 -10.20 10.04 -5.28
C HIS A 568 -10.32 11.54 -5.00
N LEU A 569 -10.11 11.99 -3.76
CA LEU A 569 -10.11 13.41 -3.43
C LEU A 569 -8.86 14.07 -3.99
N SER A 570 -9.01 15.11 -4.81
CA SER A 570 -7.86 15.79 -5.40
C SER A 570 -6.97 16.44 -4.33
N PRO A 571 -5.65 16.54 -4.54
CA PRO A 571 -4.76 17.23 -3.59
C PRO A 571 -5.12 18.70 -3.35
N ALA A 572 -5.77 19.37 -4.31
CA ALA A 572 -6.30 20.73 -4.13
C ALA A 572 -7.40 20.80 -3.05
N ASN A 573 -8.11 19.67 -2.86
CA ASN A 573 -9.15 19.49 -1.85
C ASN A 573 -8.65 18.72 -0.62
N ALA A 574 -7.33 18.70 -0.37
CA ALA A 574 -6.75 18.08 0.82
C ALA A 574 -7.47 18.56 2.10
N ILE A 575 -7.73 17.62 3.00
CA ILE A 575 -8.59 17.85 4.17
C ILE A 575 -7.87 18.77 5.15
N ARG A 576 -8.54 19.87 5.49
CA ARG A 576 -8.01 20.95 6.33
C ARG A 576 -9.12 21.54 7.18
N HIS A 577 -8.77 22.48 8.06
CA HIS A 577 -9.77 23.21 8.84
C HIS A 577 -10.82 23.87 7.93
N GLY A 578 -12.09 23.62 8.23
CA GLY A 578 -13.24 24.11 7.45
C GLY A 578 -13.60 23.26 6.22
N THR A 579 -12.91 22.16 5.94
CA THR A 579 -13.40 21.19 4.93
C THR A 579 -14.78 20.68 5.35
N THR A 580 -15.73 20.70 4.42
CA THR A 580 -17.13 20.28 4.66
C THR A 580 -17.49 19.06 3.81
N ALA A 581 -18.24 18.13 4.41
CA ALA A 581 -18.84 17.00 3.72
C ALA A 581 -20.37 17.10 3.71
N LEU A 582 -21.01 16.61 2.64
CA LEU A 582 -22.46 16.44 2.54
C LEU A 582 -22.80 14.94 2.52
N VAL A 583 -23.65 14.50 3.43
CA VAL A 583 -24.18 13.13 3.47
C VAL A 583 -25.65 13.14 3.07
N ILE A 584 -25.99 12.41 2.01
CA ILE A 584 -27.35 12.29 1.48
C ILE A 584 -27.91 10.94 1.90
N GLY A 585 -28.89 10.95 2.82
CA GLY A 585 -29.47 9.75 3.44
C GLY A 585 -29.18 9.68 4.94
N ALA A 586 -29.94 8.86 5.65
CA ALA A 586 -29.81 8.69 7.11
C ALA A 586 -29.81 7.21 7.57
N GLY A 587 -29.44 6.28 6.69
CA GLY A 587 -29.36 4.84 6.98
C GLY A 587 -28.02 4.37 7.58
N GLY A 588 -27.80 3.06 7.66
CA GLY A 588 -26.55 2.48 8.18
C GLY A 588 -25.29 2.94 7.43
N MET A 589 -25.37 3.08 6.10
CA MET A 589 -24.27 3.63 5.30
C MET A 589 -24.00 5.11 5.61
N ALA A 590 -25.02 5.90 5.97
CA ALA A 590 -24.83 7.30 6.36
C ALA A 590 -24.08 7.42 7.69
N ARG A 591 -24.32 6.49 8.63
CA ARG A 591 -23.52 6.38 9.86
C ARG A 591 -22.05 6.14 9.52
N ALA A 592 -21.76 5.15 8.69
CA ALA A 592 -20.40 4.84 8.25
C ALA A 592 -19.75 6.02 7.49
N ALA A 593 -20.50 6.73 6.64
CA ALA A 593 -20.02 7.88 5.89
C ALA A 593 -19.59 9.05 6.77
N ILE A 594 -20.40 9.39 7.79
CA ILE A 594 -20.09 10.44 8.77
C ILE A 594 -18.79 10.09 9.51
N TYR A 595 -18.68 8.85 10.00
CA TYR A 595 -17.50 8.40 10.71
C TYR A 595 -16.25 8.34 9.82
N ALA A 596 -16.38 7.89 8.56
CA ALA A 596 -15.30 7.91 7.58
C ALA A 596 -14.79 9.34 7.34
N CYS A 597 -15.68 10.32 7.17
CA CYS A 597 -15.31 11.73 7.05
C CYS A 597 -14.60 12.24 8.30
N TYR A 598 -15.12 11.91 9.49
CA TYR A 598 -14.50 12.27 10.77
C TYR A 598 -13.07 11.72 10.90
N GLN A 599 -12.86 10.44 10.59
CA GLN A 599 -11.56 9.76 10.64
C GLN A 599 -10.54 10.41 9.68
N LEU A 600 -11.01 10.94 8.55
CA LEU A 600 -10.16 11.69 7.61
C LEU A 600 -9.86 13.13 8.05
N GLY A 601 -10.42 13.60 9.16
CA GLY A 601 -10.18 14.95 9.69
C GLY A 601 -11.26 15.97 9.32
N VAL A 602 -12.36 15.57 8.68
CA VAL A 602 -13.50 16.47 8.40
C VAL A 602 -14.22 16.74 9.72
N ARG A 603 -14.57 18.00 9.97
CA ARG A 603 -15.21 18.45 11.22
C ARG A 603 -16.52 19.18 10.99
N GLN A 604 -16.87 19.45 9.73
CA GLN A 604 -18.12 20.09 9.31
C GLN A 604 -18.88 19.14 8.39
N ILE A 605 -20.10 18.76 8.78
CA ILE A 605 -20.92 17.81 8.05
C ILE A 605 -22.34 18.36 7.88
N CYS A 606 -22.84 18.36 6.66
CA CYS A 606 -24.25 18.62 6.36
C CYS A 606 -24.95 17.28 6.07
N ILE A 607 -26.15 17.09 6.61
CA ILE A 607 -26.97 15.91 6.36
C ILE A 607 -28.25 16.34 5.65
N TYR A 608 -28.54 15.69 4.52
CA TYR A 608 -29.83 15.81 3.86
C TYR A 608 -30.52 14.44 3.80
N ASN A 609 -31.78 14.37 4.20
CA ASN A 609 -32.57 13.15 4.08
C ASN A 609 -34.04 13.49 3.81
N ARG A 610 -34.71 12.69 2.97
CA ARG A 610 -36.13 12.88 2.61
C ARG A 610 -37.04 13.05 3.83
N THR A 611 -36.78 12.30 4.89
CA THR A 611 -37.51 12.41 6.16
C THR A 611 -36.59 13.10 7.18
N VAL A 612 -36.89 14.37 7.49
CA VAL A 612 -36.05 15.23 8.36
C VAL A 612 -35.81 14.59 9.73
N SER A 613 -36.82 13.95 10.32
CA SER A 613 -36.68 13.30 11.64
C SER A 613 -35.63 12.19 11.67
N ASN A 614 -35.36 11.51 10.55
CA ASN A 614 -34.28 10.52 10.48
C ASN A 614 -32.90 11.19 10.41
N ALA A 615 -32.77 12.32 9.71
CA ALA A 615 -31.53 13.12 9.75
C ALA A 615 -31.28 13.68 11.15
N GLN A 616 -32.32 14.17 11.83
CA GLN A 616 -32.22 14.65 13.21
C GLN A 616 -31.72 13.57 14.16
N LYS A 617 -32.31 12.37 14.13
CA LYS A 617 -31.84 11.23 14.94
C LYS A 617 -30.36 10.90 14.72
N LEU A 618 -29.90 10.98 13.46
CA LEU A 618 -28.50 10.72 13.11
C LEU A 618 -27.57 11.84 13.60
N ALA A 619 -27.97 13.10 13.44
CA ALA A 619 -27.24 14.26 13.94
C ALA A 619 -27.14 14.25 15.48
N ASP A 620 -28.25 13.99 16.18
CA ASP A 620 -28.30 13.92 17.65
C ASP A 620 -27.44 12.77 18.19
N TYR A 621 -27.36 11.65 17.46
CA TYR A 621 -26.48 10.54 17.80
C TYR A 621 -25.01 10.99 17.77
N TYR A 622 -24.57 11.60 16.67
CA TYR A 622 -23.17 12.01 16.50
C TYR A 622 -22.79 13.23 17.33
N THR A 623 -23.74 14.12 17.63
CA THR A 623 -23.52 15.26 18.55
C THR A 623 -23.20 14.73 19.95
N ARG A 624 -24.04 13.83 20.48
CA ARG A 624 -23.80 13.18 21.78
C ARG A 624 -22.55 12.29 21.79
N TRP A 625 -22.25 11.65 20.67
CA TRP A 625 -21.01 10.88 20.52
C TRP A 625 -19.78 11.79 20.56
N ALA A 626 -19.82 12.94 19.89
CA ALA A 626 -18.73 13.89 19.86
C ALA A 626 -18.46 14.50 21.25
N GLU A 627 -19.53 14.86 21.97
CA GLU A 627 -19.47 15.32 23.37
C GLU A 627 -18.82 14.27 24.28
N ARG A 628 -19.28 13.02 24.22
CA ARG A 628 -18.74 11.90 25.03
C ARG A 628 -17.25 11.64 24.77
N ASN A 629 -16.81 11.82 23.53
CA ASN A 629 -15.41 11.60 23.13
C ASN A 629 -14.55 12.87 23.19
N ASN A 630 -15.07 13.98 23.74
CA ASN A 630 -14.40 15.27 23.81
C ASN A 630 -13.79 15.70 22.46
N THR A 631 -14.54 15.52 21.38
CA THR A 631 -14.12 15.86 20.02
C THR A 631 -15.06 16.89 19.41
N HIS A 632 -14.54 17.67 18.47
CA HIS A 632 -15.32 18.70 17.78
C HIS A 632 -15.96 18.12 16.51
N LEU A 633 -17.28 18.19 16.39
CA LEU A 633 -17.98 17.83 15.17
C LEU A 633 -19.21 18.73 15.02
N LYS A 634 -19.22 19.57 13.98
CA LYS A 634 -20.35 20.45 13.66
C LYS A 634 -21.23 19.77 12.61
N ILE A 635 -22.49 19.51 12.97
CA ILE A 635 -23.47 18.87 12.08
C ILE A 635 -24.63 19.83 11.83
N GLU A 636 -24.97 20.03 10.55
CA GLU A 636 -26.12 20.83 10.13
C GLU A 636 -27.09 19.97 9.31
N ILE A 637 -28.40 20.23 9.44
CA ILE A 637 -29.44 19.47 8.71
C ILE A 637 -30.04 20.37 7.64
N LEU A 638 -29.97 19.91 6.40
CA LEU A 638 -30.69 20.50 5.27
C LEU A 638 -32.08 19.86 5.24
N ARG A 639 -33.12 20.68 5.44
CA ARG A 639 -34.50 20.22 5.59
C ARG A 639 -35.19 20.04 4.24
N SER A 640 -34.86 20.90 3.27
CA SER A 640 -35.34 20.86 1.89
C SER A 640 -34.18 20.97 0.89
N SER A 641 -34.39 20.50 -0.34
CA SER A 641 -33.48 20.76 -1.46
C SER A 641 -33.40 22.25 -1.83
N ASP A 642 -34.41 23.03 -1.45
CA ASP A 642 -34.46 24.47 -1.71
C ASP A 642 -33.69 25.28 -0.66
N ASP A 643 -33.32 24.66 0.46
CA ASP A 643 -32.59 25.34 1.53
C ASP A 643 -31.24 25.86 1.03
N ALA A 644 -30.94 27.12 1.34
CA ALA A 644 -29.64 27.71 1.05
C ALA A 644 -28.53 26.94 1.78
N TRP A 645 -27.32 26.96 1.19
CA TRP A 645 -26.18 26.35 1.87
C TRP A 645 -25.89 27.08 3.21
N PRO A 646 -25.64 26.37 4.33
CA PRO A 646 -25.57 26.99 5.64
C PRO A 646 -24.46 28.04 5.76
N GLU A 647 -24.79 29.18 6.37
CA GLU A 647 -23.80 30.23 6.64
C GLU A 647 -22.69 29.71 7.58
N GLY A 648 -21.44 30.07 7.29
CA GLY A 648 -20.27 29.62 8.04
C GLY A 648 -19.76 28.21 7.70
N PHE A 649 -20.39 27.51 6.75
CA PHE A 649 -19.86 26.29 6.15
C PHE A 649 -19.24 26.60 4.78
N ARG A 650 -18.09 25.99 4.49
CA ARG A 650 -17.57 26.01 3.12
C ARG A 650 -18.42 25.13 2.23
N GLN A 651 -18.38 25.39 0.93
CA GLN A 651 -18.99 24.49 -0.06
C GLN A 651 -18.38 23.09 0.08
N PRO A 652 -19.17 22.02 -0.07
CA PRO A 652 -18.71 20.67 0.19
C PRO A 652 -17.73 20.24 -0.91
N THR A 653 -16.63 19.60 -0.51
CA THR A 653 -15.68 18.94 -1.42
C THR A 653 -15.77 17.42 -1.34
N ILE A 654 -16.64 16.90 -0.47
CA ILE A 654 -16.91 15.48 -0.27
C ILE A 654 -18.42 15.33 -0.19
N ILE A 655 -19.01 14.51 -1.06
CA ILE A 655 -20.43 14.19 -1.05
C ILE A 655 -20.57 12.66 -1.04
N VAL A 656 -21.34 12.12 -0.09
CA VAL A 656 -21.63 10.69 -0.02
C VAL A 656 -23.14 10.48 -0.09
N ALA A 657 -23.60 9.87 -1.18
CA ALA A 657 -24.97 9.44 -1.34
C ALA A 657 -25.14 8.03 -0.76
N CYS A 658 -25.87 7.95 0.35
CA CYS A 658 -26.16 6.75 1.11
C CYS A 658 -27.58 6.23 0.85
N LEU A 659 -27.99 6.26 -0.42
CA LEU A 659 -29.32 5.89 -0.85
C LEU A 659 -29.34 4.43 -1.32
N PRO A 660 -30.46 3.71 -1.14
CA PRO A 660 -30.55 2.32 -1.61
C PRO A 660 -30.50 2.25 -3.14
N ALA A 661 -29.90 1.18 -3.66
CA ALA A 661 -29.95 0.88 -5.09
C ALA A 661 -31.40 0.64 -5.55
N PRO A 662 -31.75 0.96 -6.81
CA PRO A 662 -33.04 0.59 -7.39
C PRO A 662 -33.25 -0.92 -7.27
N ALA A 663 -34.46 -1.36 -6.90
CA ALA A 663 -34.78 -2.79 -6.87
C ALA A 663 -34.72 -3.36 -8.30
N GLY A 664 -34.11 -4.55 -8.45
CA GLY A 664 -33.92 -5.20 -9.75
C GLY A 664 -35.23 -5.33 -10.54
N GLY A 665 -35.19 -4.90 -11.81
CA GLY A 665 -36.33 -4.94 -12.75
C GLY A 665 -36.92 -3.58 -13.13
N GLN A 666 -36.58 -2.49 -12.42
CA GLN A 666 -37.04 -1.15 -12.79
C GLN A 666 -36.08 -0.48 -13.79
N LEU A 667 -36.58 -0.06 -14.97
CA LEU A 667 -35.79 0.70 -15.97
C LEU A 667 -35.43 2.13 -15.51
N LYS A 668 -36.09 2.65 -14.47
CA LYS A 668 -35.82 3.97 -13.90
C LYS A 668 -35.61 3.86 -12.39
N SER A 669 -34.61 4.56 -11.87
CA SER A 669 -34.44 4.68 -10.42
C SER A 669 -35.68 5.37 -9.81
N PRO A 670 -36.28 4.83 -8.74
CA PRO A 670 -37.41 5.47 -8.06
C PRO A 670 -36.98 6.75 -7.31
N ILE A 671 -35.67 7.00 -7.22
CA ILE A 671 -35.10 8.19 -6.60
C ILE A 671 -34.85 9.23 -7.68
N THR A 672 -35.64 10.30 -7.65
CA THR A 672 -35.59 11.42 -8.60
C THR A 672 -34.78 12.62 -8.14
N MET A 673 -34.14 12.52 -6.97
CA MET A 673 -33.35 13.60 -6.38
C MET A 673 -32.13 13.95 -7.24
N GLU A 674 -31.86 15.25 -7.34
CA GLU A 674 -30.62 15.84 -7.84
C GLU A 674 -29.98 16.66 -6.71
N VAL A 675 -28.66 16.88 -6.77
CA VAL A 675 -28.01 17.79 -5.83
C VAL A 675 -28.25 19.22 -6.33
N PRO A 676 -28.87 20.11 -5.54
CA PRO A 676 -29.08 21.51 -5.91
C PRO A 676 -27.80 22.22 -6.31
N GLU A 677 -27.85 23.02 -7.39
CA GLU A 677 -26.71 23.81 -7.89
C GLU A 677 -26.05 24.68 -6.81
N GLN A 678 -26.87 25.22 -5.90
CA GLN A 678 -26.41 26.07 -4.81
C GLN A 678 -25.52 25.35 -3.77
N TRP A 679 -25.58 24.01 -3.70
CA TRP A 679 -24.74 23.18 -2.84
C TRP A 679 -23.46 22.71 -3.54
N LEU A 680 -23.29 23.00 -4.83
CA LEU A 680 -22.18 22.54 -5.66
C LEU A 680 -21.25 23.67 -6.13
N ARG A 681 -21.22 24.80 -5.41
CA ARG A 681 -20.45 26.00 -5.81
C ARG A 681 -18.95 25.93 -5.47
N SER A 682 -18.42 24.76 -5.16
CA SER A 682 -16.99 24.56 -4.95
C SER A 682 -16.23 24.80 -6.25
N THR A 683 -15.32 25.79 -6.27
CA THR A 683 -14.53 26.13 -7.47
C THR A 683 -13.47 25.09 -7.82
N THR A 684 -13.14 24.21 -6.88
CA THR A 684 -12.13 23.14 -7.04
C THR A 684 -12.78 21.76 -7.18
N GLY A 685 -14.10 21.69 -7.31
CA GLY A 685 -14.86 20.45 -7.35
C GLY A 685 -14.76 19.67 -6.03
N GLY A 686 -14.75 18.35 -6.13
CA GLY A 686 -14.78 17.44 -4.98
C GLY A 686 -14.93 15.98 -5.38
N VAL A 687 -15.08 15.10 -4.40
CA VAL A 687 -15.43 13.69 -4.64
C VAL A 687 -16.90 13.47 -4.32
N PHE A 688 -17.61 12.80 -5.22
CA PHE A 688 -18.96 12.29 -5.03
C PHE A 688 -18.92 10.76 -5.02
N ILE A 689 -19.44 10.15 -3.97
CA ILE A 689 -19.51 8.70 -3.80
C ILE A 689 -20.97 8.30 -3.76
N ASP A 690 -21.41 7.48 -4.70
CA ASP A 690 -22.71 6.82 -4.63
C ASP A 690 -22.51 5.41 -4.08
N VAL A 691 -23.03 5.11 -2.88
CA VAL A 691 -22.87 3.76 -2.32
C VAL A 691 -23.76 2.73 -3.01
N ALA A 692 -24.78 3.19 -3.76
CA ALA A 692 -25.57 2.30 -4.60
C ALA A 692 -24.74 1.83 -5.80
N TYR A 693 -24.81 0.53 -6.09
CA TYR A 693 -24.20 -0.07 -7.26
C TYR A 693 -25.23 -0.77 -8.15
N GLY A 694 -24.89 -0.93 -9.42
CA GLY A 694 -25.75 -1.57 -10.43
C GLY A 694 -26.46 -0.59 -11.38
N MET A 695 -27.38 -1.14 -12.16
CA MET A 695 -28.17 -0.44 -13.18
C MET A 695 -29.67 -0.51 -12.84
N PRO A 696 -30.46 0.53 -13.19
CA PRO A 696 -30.06 1.77 -13.87
C PRO A 696 -29.31 2.73 -12.94
N GLN A 697 -28.58 3.70 -13.52
CA GLN A 697 -27.90 4.73 -12.76
C GLN A 697 -28.89 5.63 -11.99
N THR A 698 -28.49 6.10 -10.80
CA THR A 698 -29.25 7.11 -10.06
C THR A 698 -29.18 8.46 -10.79
N LYS A 699 -30.24 9.28 -10.72
CA LYS A 699 -30.22 10.65 -11.28
C LYS A 699 -29.09 11.49 -10.67
N LEU A 700 -28.86 11.34 -9.36
CA LEU A 700 -27.71 11.92 -8.67
C LEU A 700 -26.39 11.61 -9.37
N ARG A 701 -26.14 10.32 -9.66
CA ARG A 701 -24.90 9.91 -10.33
C ARG A 701 -24.78 10.49 -11.73
N ILE A 702 -25.88 10.53 -12.50
CA ILE A 702 -25.90 11.13 -13.84
C ILE A 702 -25.52 12.62 -13.77
N GLY A 703 -26.22 13.40 -12.94
CA GLY A 703 -25.94 14.84 -12.80
C GLY A 703 -24.55 15.15 -12.26
N MET A 704 -23.98 14.29 -11.40
CA MET A 704 -22.61 14.45 -10.93
C MET A 704 -21.56 14.06 -11.98
N ASN A 705 -21.85 13.10 -12.86
CA ASN A 705 -20.96 12.75 -13.97
C ASN A 705 -20.79 13.92 -14.95
N GLU A 706 -21.85 14.70 -15.19
CA GLU A 706 -21.81 15.90 -16.05
C GLU A 706 -20.88 16.99 -15.52
N ARG A 707 -20.52 16.93 -14.23
CA ARG A 707 -19.64 17.91 -13.55
C ARG A 707 -18.18 17.49 -13.49
N ALA A 708 -17.78 16.43 -14.19
CA ALA A 708 -16.39 16.01 -14.25
C ALA A 708 -15.45 17.13 -14.73
N SER A 709 -15.91 17.97 -15.67
CA SER A 709 -15.18 19.14 -16.17
C SER A 709 -14.96 20.24 -15.11
N MET A 710 -15.78 20.26 -14.05
CA MET A 710 -15.68 21.20 -12.93
C MET A 710 -14.84 20.63 -11.77
N GLY A 711 -14.10 19.54 -12.00
CA GLY A 711 -13.24 18.92 -11.01
C GLY A 711 -13.94 17.96 -10.05
N TRP A 712 -15.18 17.55 -10.35
CA TRP A 712 -15.87 16.52 -9.56
C TRP A 712 -15.47 15.10 -9.99
N VAL A 713 -15.27 14.24 -9.01
CA VAL A 713 -14.90 12.83 -9.19
C VAL A 713 -16.06 11.96 -8.76
N VAL A 714 -16.62 11.19 -9.68
CA VAL A 714 -17.71 10.26 -9.36
C VAL A 714 -17.12 8.88 -9.08
N VAL A 715 -17.34 8.38 -7.86
CA VAL A 715 -16.95 7.04 -7.43
C VAL A 715 -18.19 6.16 -7.36
N ASP A 716 -18.14 5.04 -8.07
CA ASP A 716 -19.20 4.05 -8.13
C ASP A 716 -19.29 3.21 -6.84
N GLY A 717 -20.50 2.77 -6.49
CA GLY A 717 -20.71 1.89 -5.34
C GLY A 717 -19.99 0.55 -5.44
N LEU A 718 -19.65 0.08 -6.65
CA LEU A 718 -18.79 -1.10 -6.83
C LEU A 718 -17.38 -0.89 -6.27
N VAL A 719 -16.86 0.34 -6.30
CA VAL A 719 -15.56 0.66 -5.70
C VAL A 719 -15.67 0.57 -4.18
N VAL A 720 -16.75 1.13 -3.60
CA VAL A 720 -17.01 1.03 -2.16
C VAL A 720 -17.18 -0.43 -1.73
N LEU A 721 -17.89 -1.24 -2.54
CA LEU A 721 -18.07 -2.68 -2.32
C LEU A 721 -16.75 -3.44 -2.36
N LEU A 722 -15.86 -3.10 -3.30
CA LEU A 722 -14.52 -3.69 -3.36
C LEU A 722 -13.72 -3.34 -2.11
N GLU A 723 -13.62 -2.05 -1.76
CA GLU A 723 -12.78 -1.58 -0.65
C GLU A 723 -13.25 -2.14 0.70
N GLN A 724 -14.57 -2.18 0.96
CA GLN A 724 -15.10 -2.84 2.17
C GLN A 724 -14.87 -4.36 2.14
N GLY A 725 -14.93 -4.97 0.94
CA GLY A 725 -14.77 -6.41 0.74
C GLY A 725 -13.33 -6.87 0.95
N ILE A 726 -12.35 -6.06 0.57
CA ILE A 726 -10.93 -6.27 0.89
C ILE A 726 -10.73 -6.38 2.40
N ALA A 727 -11.22 -5.39 3.14
CA ALA A 727 -11.11 -5.37 4.61
C ALA A 727 -11.81 -6.57 5.25
N GLN A 728 -12.98 -6.95 4.71
CA GLN A 728 -13.73 -8.12 5.19
C GLN A 728 -13.02 -9.44 4.88
N TYR A 729 -12.43 -9.59 3.70
CA TYR A 729 -11.61 -10.75 3.35
C TYR A 729 -10.42 -10.88 4.30
N GLU A 730 -9.72 -9.78 4.57
CA GLU A 730 -8.57 -9.76 5.47
C GLU A 730 -8.97 -10.07 6.92
N LEU A 731 -10.15 -9.62 7.39
CA LEU A 731 -10.70 -10.01 8.69
C LEU A 731 -11.01 -11.51 8.79
N PHE A 732 -11.62 -12.08 7.74
CA PHE A 732 -12.03 -13.48 7.71
C PHE A 732 -10.87 -14.46 7.58
N THR A 733 -9.86 -14.12 6.78
CA THR A 733 -8.75 -15.02 6.45
C THR A 733 -7.48 -14.73 7.22
N ARG A 734 -7.36 -13.53 7.82
CA ARG A 734 -6.10 -12.98 8.34
C ARG A 734 -4.99 -12.91 7.30
N ARG A 735 -5.32 -12.90 6.00
CA ARG A 735 -4.38 -12.87 4.87
C ARG A 735 -4.65 -11.68 3.96
N PRO A 736 -3.64 -11.15 3.25
CA PRO A 736 -3.85 -10.07 2.29
C PRO A 736 -4.82 -10.47 1.18
N ALA A 737 -5.78 -9.60 0.85
CA ALA A 737 -6.72 -9.89 -0.23
C ALA A 737 -6.04 -9.83 -1.61
N PRO A 738 -6.34 -10.77 -2.54
CA PRO A 738 -5.91 -10.69 -3.93
C PRO A 738 -6.76 -9.66 -4.68
N VAL A 739 -6.45 -8.37 -4.50
CA VAL A 739 -7.32 -7.27 -4.91
C VAL A 739 -7.58 -7.27 -6.41
N HIS A 740 -6.59 -7.61 -7.23
CA HIS A 740 -6.76 -7.69 -8.69
C HIS A 740 -7.83 -8.71 -9.10
N VAL A 741 -7.90 -9.87 -8.44
CA VAL A 741 -8.93 -10.90 -8.68
C VAL A 741 -10.30 -10.38 -8.28
N MET A 742 -10.42 -9.82 -7.07
CA MET A 742 -11.68 -9.27 -6.58
C MET A 742 -12.21 -8.15 -7.49
N ARG A 743 -11.31 -7.27 -7.94
CA ARG A 743 -11.60 -6.19 -8.90
C ARG A 743 -12.02 -6.75 -10.26
N GLY A 744 -11.36 -7.79 -10.74
CA GLY A 744 -11.66 -8.48 -11.99
C GLY A 744 -13.11 -8.98 -12.06
N VAL A 745 -13.57 -9.66 -11.00
CA VAL A 745 -14.96 -10.16 -10.91
C VAL A 745 -15.99 -9.03 -11.04
N LEU A 746 -15.75 -7.88 -10.38
CA LEU A 746 -16.66 -6.74 -10.44
C LEU A 746 -16.63 -6.06 -11.83
N ARG A 747 -15.47 -6.01 -12.49
CA ARG A 747 -15.35 -5.50 -13.87
C ARG A 747 -16.11 -6.37 -14.86
N GLU A 748 -15.97 -7.70 -14.77
CA GLU A 748 -16.70 -8.65 -15.61
C GLU A 748 -18.22 -8.51 -15.44
N TYR A 749 -18.69 -8.41 -14.20
CA TYR A 749 -20.11 -8.16 -13.93
C TYR A 749 -20.60 -6.85 -14.57
N THR A 750 -19.81 -5.79 -14.48
CA THR A 750 -20.14 -4.48 -15.08
C THR A 750 -20.27 -4.59 -16.60
N ASN A 751 -19.29 -5.23 -17.25
CA ASN A 751 -19.28 -5.44 -18.69
C ASN A 751 -20.49 -6.27 -19.16
N ALA A 752 -20.80 -7.37 -18.46
CA ALA A 752 -21.94 -8.21 -18.77
C ALA A 752 -23.28 -7.48 -18.59
N THR A 753 -23.40 -6.66 -17.53
CA THR A 753 -24.60 -5.88 -17.23
C THR A 753 -24.81 -4.77 -18.26
N LEU A 754 -23.74 -4.05 -18.64
CA LEU A 754 -23.80 -3.04 -19.69
C LEU A 754 -24.27 -3.64 -21.02
N SER A 755 -23.70 -4.78 -21.44
CA SER A 755 -24.12 -5.47 -22.66
C SER A 755 -25.61 -5.84 -22.65
N ARG A 756 -26.10 -6.41 -21.54
CA ARG A 756 -27.53 -6.77 -21.40
C ARG A 756 -28.44 -5.54 -21.40
N TYR A 757 -28.03 -4.46 -20.72
CA TYR A 757 -28.81 -3.23 -20.65
C TYR A 757 -28.90 -2.53 -22.01
N THR A 758 -27.80 -2.46 -22.77
CA THR A 758 -27.76 -1.92 -24.13
C THR A 758 -28.69 -2.71 -25.07
N ILE A 759 -28.64 -4.05 -25.02
CA ILE A 759 -29.55 -4.90 -25.80
C ILE A 759 -31.02 -4.61 -25.40
N THR A 760 -31.31 -4.50 -24.10
CA THR A 760 -32.67 -4.20 -23.60
C THR A 760 -33.18 -2.84 -24.07
N LEU A 761 -32.32 -1.81 -24.07
CA LEU A 761 -32.66 -0.48 -24.58
C LEU A 761 -32.95 -0.51 -26.08
N ILE A 762 -32.10 -1.16 -26.88
CA ILE A 762 -32.29 -1.30 -28.34
C ILE A 762 -33.59 -2.04 -28.66
N LEU A 763 -33.91 -3.11 -27.93
CA LEU A 763 -35.16 -3.86 -28.10
C LEU A 763 -36.39 -3.01 -27.75
N ASN A 764 -36.30 -2.15 -26.73
CA ASN A 764 -37.40 -1.26 -26.36
C ASN A 764 -37.55 -0.07 -27.31
N GLU A 765 -36.46 0.52 -27.79
CA GLU A 765 -36.51 1.57 -28.83
C GLU A 765 -37.07 1.03 -30.14
N THR A 766 -36.66 -0.16 -30.57
CA THR A 766 -37.22 -0.82 -31.77
C THR A 766 -38.70 -1.18 -31.59
N ALA A 767 -39.11 -1.67 -30.42
CA ALA A 767 -40.52 -1.92 -30.11
C ALA A 767 -41.36 -0.63 -30.06
N THR A 768 -40.78 0.49 -29.60
CA THR A 768 -41.44 1.80 -29.57
C THR A 768 -41.55 2.37 -30.99
N LEU A 769 -40.50 2.25 -31.81
CA LEU A 769 -40.52 2.63 -33.23
C LEU A 769 -41.57 1.84 -34.00
N MET A 770 -41.67 0.52 -33.79
CA MET A 770 -42.67 -0.34 -34.42
C MET A 770 -44.11 0.01 -34.02
N ARG A 771 -44.33 0.53 -32.80
CA ARG A 771 -45.63 1.02 -32.35
C ARG A 771 -46.00 2.39 -32.90
N THR A 772 -45.01 3.25 -33.17
CA THR A 772 -45.24 4.57 -33.81
C THR A 772 -45.37 4.50 -35.33
N THR A 773 -44.94 3.42 -35.98
CA THR A 773 -45.15 3.19 -37.43
C THR A 773 -46.43 2.41 -37.75
N THR A 774 -47.16 1.94 -36.73
CA THR A 774 -48.46 1.25 -36.87
C THR A 774 -49.67 2.12 -36.47
N THR A 775 -49.44 3.41 -36.22
CA THR A 775 -50.47 4.47 -36.09
C THR A 775 -50.31 5.46 -37.22
#